data_AF-A0AAN1EIU7-F1
#
_entry.id   AF-A0AAN1EIU7-F1
#
_cell.length_a   1.000
_cell.length_b   1.000
_cell.length_c   1.000
_cell.angle_alpha   90.00
_cell.angle_beta   90.00
_cell.angle_gamma   90.00
#
_symmetry.space_group_name_H-M   'P 1'
#
loop_
_entity.id
_entity.type
_entity.pdbx_description
1 polymer ?
#
loop_
_entity_poly.entity_id
_entity_poly.type
_entity_poly.pdbx_seq_one_letter_code
_entity_poly.pdbx_strand_id
1 'polypeptide(L)'
;MTSRKFAPLFWTQFLTAFNDNFLKNTLVFLILFKMSASEGAALVTLAGVILIVPFLLLSALGGELADKHDKAKVAELLKRCEIGIAALAVVGLGFSSIFVLMLALFGFGVVSALFGPIKYGILPDHLERRDLPKANAWIEGGTFIAILAGTIIAALAFSSGDNVLLFGSMMMGLSLLCWLASRMIPATGSKAPDLQIDRNVIRSSYTLVREIRADKRLWRSALMNCWFWLVGAFVLSILPTMVTELLGGSELVVPAYLTVFAIAVAVGSAIAAWMSSGRIVLLPAPVGTALLGLFSLDLAWNLWGLASASHATTILDFFAGQNTIRVAIDLAGMAISGAFIAVPTFAALQTWAHEDRRARVIGAANVLSALFITVGLGLVAVIQALGASIPQILIGLGILNFAVAWLMLKTLPTNPFRDFISILFRAFMRLEVEGLENIKKAGRAPIIALNHVSLLDGALALAITEEEPTFAVDYKIAQAWWVRPFLKMCKFLPLDPTKPMATRSLIKVVQEGSPIGIFPEGRLTVTGTLMKVYDGAAMVADKTGSMVVPVKIDGLEKSYLSYLDNGKIRRRLFPKVKVTILEPVKLEVPAELKGRKRRTAAGAALYQVMSNLLFETADTSSTVLGRVIQAAQEFGMKKLAVEDPVTGSLTYGKLLTGAAVLGAKFRARFPEANIGVMLPNANGAAATILGVMSAGKVPAMLNFTAGAANILSACKAAEVKHVLTSRAFVAQAKLGPVIAEMEKQVTIVWLDDLRAEIGALDKIRGLLRKSRPLVKRQPDDPAVILFTSGSEGTPKGVVLTHRNILSNAAQAAARIDFHSGDKVFNILPVFHSFGLTAGTVLPLISGVPVYFYPSPLHYRIVPELIYASNATIIFGTDTFLNGYARTAHPYDFRSIRYIFSGAEPVKASTRNTYMEKFGLRILEGYGVTETAPVISINTPMYNRSGTVGKILPGMEWKLEPVPGIDEGGRLHVRGANVMAGYLRAEKPGVLEPLADGWHDTGDIVTIDEDGFVKIRGRAKRFAKIGGEMISLAAVETLAAELWPGALSVVSSLPDPKKGERLVLLTEAETATRTEFLAFAKSKGAMDMMVPAEVTIGKVPVLGSGKVDFVAARKLAESVAEKGEAA
;
A
#
# COMPACT_ATOMS: atom_id res chain seq x y z
N MET A 1 -13.68 -17.16 -10.03
CA MET A 1 -14.66 -18.23 -10.33
C MET A 1 -15.84 -18.29 -9.35
N THR A 2 -15.71 -17.93 -8.06
CA THR A 2 -16.83 -18.01 -7.09
C THR A 2 -17.74 -16.77 -7.03
N SER A 3 -17.40 -15.69 -7.75
CA SER A 3 -18.22 -14.46 -7.76
C SER A 3 -19.54 -14.69 -8.49
N ARG A 4 -20.66 -14.35 -7.83
CA ARG A 4 -22.01 -14.32 -8.43
C ARG A 4 -22.11 -13.42 -9.66
N LYS A 5 -21.21 -12.43 -9.81
CA LYS A 5 -21.18 -11.51 -10.95
C LYS A 5 -20.58 -12.11 -12.24
N PHE A 6 -19.85 -13.23 -12.15
CA PHE A 6 -19.12 -13.82 -13.29
C PHE A 6 -19.43 -15.30 -13.53
N ALA A 7 -19.57 -16.11 -12.47
CA ALA A 7 -19.72 -17.56 -12.61
C ALA A 7 -20.92 -18.00 -13.47
N PRO A 8 -22.13 -17.40 -13.34
CA PRO A 8 -23.28 -17.77 -14.16
C PRO A 8 -23.05 -17.56 -15.66
N LEU A 9 -22.40 -16.44 -16.01
CA LEU A 9 -22.08 -16.10 -17.41
C LEU A 9 -21.04 -17.07 -17.98
N PHE A 10 -20.00 -17.39 -17.21
CA PHE A 10 -18.98 -18.37 -17.60
C PHE A 10 -19.59 -19.73 -17.92
N TRP A 11 -20.43 -20.27 -17.02
CA TRP A 11 -21.06 -21.57 -17.22
C TRP A 11 -22.05 -21.57 -18.39
N THR A 12 -22.80 -20.48 -18.57
CA THR A 12 -23.68 -20.32 -19.73
C THR A 12 -22.89 -20.42 -21.03
N GLN A 13 -21.76 -19.72 -21.13
CA GLN A 13 -20.89 -19.78 -22.31
C GLN A 13 -20.23 -21.15 -22.50
N PHE A 14 -19.75 -21.77 -21.42
CA PHE A 14 -19.15 -23.10 -21.45
C PHE A 14 -20.12 -24.14 -21.99
N LEU A 15 -21.34 -24.19 -21.43
CA LEU A 15 -22.38 -25.15 -21.84
C LEU A 15 -22.88 -24.88 -23.26
N THR A 16 -22.99 -23.61 -23.67
CA THR A 16 -23.33 -23.25 -25.06
C THR A 16 -22.29 -23.81 -26.04
N ALA A 17 -21.02 -23.48 -25.82
CA ALA A 17 -19.94 -23.90 -26.72
C ALA A 17 -19.79 -25.43 -26.75
N PHE A 18 -20.04 -26.09 -25.63
CA PHE A 18 -20.10 -27.54 -25.54
C PHE A 18 -21.21 -28.11 -26.43
N ASN A 19 -22.45 -27.62 -26.26
CA ASN A 19 -23.62 -28.11 -27.01
C ASN A 19 -23.45 -27.94 -28.51
N ASP A 20 -23.02 -26.75 -28.96
CA ASP A 20 -22.78 -26.45 -30.37
C ASP A 20 -21.85 -27.49 -31.01
N ASN A 21 -20.76 -27.82 -30.33
CA ASN A 21 -19.75 -28.75 -30.84
C ASN A 21 -20.13 -30.21 -30.62
N PHE A 22 -20.86 -30.54 -29.57
CA PHE A 22 -21.40 -31.88 -29.36
C PHE A 22 -22.39 -32.23 -30.49
N LEU A 23 -23.33 -31.34 -30.83
CA LEU A 23 -24.26 -31.55 -31.96
C LEU A 23 -23.52 -31.63 -33.29
N LYS A 24 -22.64 -30.66 -33.57
CA LYS A 24 -21.88 -30.63 -34.82
C LYS A 24 -21.11 -31.93 -35.04
N ASN A 25 -20.34 -32.37 -34.04
CA ASN A 25 -19.53 -33.57 -34.19
C ASN A 25 -20.37 -34.85 -34.23
N THR A 26 -21.48 -34.91 -33.48
CA THR A 26 -22.44 -36.04 -33.59
C THR A 26 -23.00 -36.15 -35.02
N LEU A 27 -23.35 -35.00 -35.63
CA LEU A 27 -23.79 -34.97 -37.04
C LEU A 27 -22.67 -35.40 -37.99
N VAL A 28 -21.44 -34.94 -37.77
CA VAL A 28 -20.28 -35.35 -38.59
C VAL A 28 -20.08 -36.86 -38.54
N PHE A 29 -20.11 -37.47 -37.35
CA PHE A 29 -20.00 -38.93 -37.22
C PHE A 29 -21.15 -39.68 -37.90
N LEU A 30 -22.39 -39.17 -37.79
CA LEU A 30 -23.54 -39.76 -38.47
C LEU A 30 -23.43 -39.68 -40.01
N ILE A 31 -22.91 -38.57 -40.55
CA ILE A 31 -22.64 -38.41 -41.99
C ILE A 31 -21.58 -39.42 -42.44
N LEU A 32 -20.47 -39.52 -41.72
CA LEU A 32 -19.36 -40.42 -42.04
C LEU A 32 -19.75 -41.90 -41.92
N PHE A 33 -20.69 -42.24 -41.04
CA PHE A 33 -21.21 -43.60 -40.89
C PHE A 33 -22.16 -44.00 -42.03
N LYS A 34 -22.96 -43.07 -42.56
CA LYS A 34 -24.03 -43.36 -43.54
C LYS A 34 -23.63 -43.20 -45.00
N MET A 35 -22.54 -42.50 -45.31
CA MET A 35 -22.22 -42.06 -46.66
C MET A 35 -20.81 -42.49 -47.10
N SER A 36 -20.60 -42.55 -48.41
CA SER A 36 -19.27 -42.78 -48.99
C SER A 36 -18.33 -41.63 -48.63
N ALA A 37 -17.01 -41.90 -48.55
CA ALA A 37 -16.01 -40.92 -48.12
C ALA A 37 -16.02 -39.62 -48.97
N SER A 38 -16.29 -39.72 -50.28
CA SER A 38 -16.34 -38.58 -51.20
C SER A 38 -17.60 -37.71 -51.03
N GLU A 39 -18.78 -38.32 -50.77
CA GLU A 39 -20.03 -37.58 -50.56
C GLU A 39 -20.14 -37.01 -49.13
N GLY A 40 -19.57 -37.71 -48.14
CA GLY A 40 -19.57 -37.29 -46.74
C GLY A 40 -18.71 -36.06 -46.46
N ALA A 41 -17.54 -35.94 -47.10
CA ALA A 41 -16.60 -34.83 -46.89
C ALA A 41 -17.21 -33.44 -47.21
N ALA A 42 -18.02 -33.35 -48.27
CA ALA A 42 -18.70 -32.13 -48.66
C ALA A 42 -19.76 -31.71 -47.61
N LEU A 43 -20.53 -32.65 -47.08
CA LEU A 43 -21.56 -32.39 -46.06
C LEU A 43 -20.97 -32.04 -44.69
N VAL A 44 -19.83 -32.64 -44.32
CA VAL A 44 -19.08 -32.27 -43.10
C VAL A 44 -18.58 -30.83 -43.18
N THR A 45 -18.05 -30.42 -44.34
CA THR A 45 -17.63 -29.03 -44.59
C THR A 45 -18.83 -28.08 -44.52
N LEU A 46 -19.94 -28.46 -45.15
CA LEU A 46 -21.19 -27.69 -45.12
C LEU A 46 -21.74 -27.52 -43.68
N ALA A 47 -21.65 -28.55 -42.83
CA ALA A 47 -22.07 -28.45 -41.43
C ALA A 47 -21.27 -27.38 -40.66
N GLY A 48 -19.96 -27.28 -40.92
CA GLY A 48 -19.13 -26.18 -40.39
C GLY A 48 -19.59 -24.80 -40.86
N VAL A 49 -19.91 -24.66 -42.15
CA VAL A 49 -20.39 -23.39 -42.73
C VAL A 49 -21.76 -23.00 -42.15
N ILE A 50 -22.70 -23.94 -42.05
CA ILE A 50 -24.05 -23.70 -41.52
C ILE A 50 -24.03 -23.18 -40.08
N LEU A 51 -23.10 -23.64 -39.26
CA LEU A 51 -22.94 -23.14 -37.89
C LEU A 51 -22.40 -21.70 -37.84
N ILE A 52 -21.58 -21.29 -38.82
CA ILE A 52 -20.87 -19.99 -38.82
C ILE A 52 -21.67 -18.89 -39.53
N VAL A 53 -22.38 -19.20 -40.61
CA VAL A 53 -23.14 -18.21 -41.42
C VAL A 53 -24.05 -17.30 -40.58
N PRO A 54 -24.77 -17.78 -39.55
CA PRO A 54 -25.56 -16.90 -38.69
C PRO A 54 -24.76 -15.77 -38.02
N PHE A 55 -23.47 -15.96 -37.72
CA PHE A 55 -22.63 -14.91 -37.13
C PHE A 55 -22.39 -13.74 -38.09
N LEU A 56 -22.27 -14.01 -39.39
CA LEU A 56 -22.11 -12.98 -40.42
C LEU A 56 -23.38 -12.13 -40.56
N LEU A 57 -24.54 -12.78 -40.42
CA LEU A 57 -25.84 -12.13 -40.63
C LEU A 57 -26.34 -11.48 -39.33
N LEU A 58 -26.48 -12.24 -38.25
CA LEU A 58 -27.29 -11.86 -37.09
C LEU A 58 -26.50 -11.25 -35.93
N SER A 59 -25.17 -11.28 -35.93
CA SER A 59 -24.37 -10.76 -34.80
C SER A 59 -24.54 -9.24 -34.61
N ALA A 60 -24.77 -8.49 -35.69
CA ALA A 60 -25.12 -7.07 -35.64
C ALA A 60 -26.44 -6.83 -34.89
N LEU A 61 -27.48 -7.55 -35.29
CA LEU A 61 -28.81 -7.53 -34.67
C LEU A 61 -28.75 -7.95 -33.19
N GLY A 62 -27.94 -8.95 -32.86
CA GLY A 62 -27.67 -9.36 -31.48
C GLY A 62 -27.10 -8.23 -30.62
N GLY A 63 -26.22 -7.40 -31.19
CA GLY A 63 -25.67 -6.21 -30.53
C GLY A 63 -26.73 -5.15 -30.25
N GLU A 64 -27.61 -4.87 -31.21
CA GLU A 64 -28.73 -3.93 -31.04
C GLU A 64 -29.74 -4.41 -29.98
N LEU A 65 -30.09 -5.70 -30.01
CA LEU A 65 -30.97 -6.31 -29.01
C LEU A 65 -30.38 -6.23 -27.60
N ALA A 66 -29.06 -6.44 -27.48
CA ALA A 66 -28.33 -6.45 -26.22
C ALA A 66 -28.13 -5.06 -25.60
N ASP A 67 -27.94 -4.00 -26.40
CA ASP A 67 -27.83 -2.64 -25.87
C ASP A 67 -29.22 -2.03 -25.58
N LYS A 68 -30.26 -2.41 -26.35
CA LYS A 68 -31.64 -1.95 -26.15
C LYS A 68 -32.32 -2.55 -24.91
N HIS A 69 -32.18 -3.84 -24.70
CA HIS A 69 -32.83 -4.55 -23.59
C HIS A 69 -31.82 -4.91 -22.48
N ASP A 70 -32.31 -5.46 -21.38
CA ASP A 70 -31.43 -6.00 -20.35
C ASP A 70 -30.68 -7.24 -20.89
N LYS A 71 -29.35 -7.16 -20.93
CA LYS A 71 -28.45 -8.20 -21.46
C LYS A 71 -28.69 -9.57 -20.81
N ALA A 72 -28.98 -9.63 -19.52
CA ALA A 72 -29.23 -10.88 -18.80
C ALA A 72 -30.57 -11.50 -19.21
N LYS A 73 -31.61 -10.68 -19.42
CA LYS A 73 -32.92 -11.16 -19.89
C LYS A 73 -32.86 -11.69 -21.32
N VAL A 74 -32.13 -11.00 -22.20
CA VAL A 74 -31.95 -11.46 -23.59
C VAL A 74 -31.16 -12.77 -23.61
N ALA A 75 -30.10 -12.90 -22.79
CA ALA A 75 -29.37 -14.16 -22.64
C ALA A 75 -30.29 -15.31 -22.20
N GLU A 76 -31.10 -15.12 -21.15
CA GLU A 76 -32.04 -16.13 -20.66
C GLU A 76 -33.06 -16.57 -21.71
N LEU A 77 -33.63 -15.61 -22.46
CA LEU A 77 -34.58 -15.89 -23.53
C LEU A 77 -33.95 -16.73 -24.64
N LEU A 78 -32.74 -16.37 -25.08
CA LEU A 78 -32.00 -17.11 -26.09
C LEU A 78 -31.71 -18.55 -25.65
N LYS A 79 -31.33 -18.75 -24.38
CA LYS A 79 -31.06 -20.08 -23.83
C LYS A 79 -32.31 -20.92 -23.57
N ARG A 80 -33.45 -20.28 -23.37
CA ARG A 80 -34.74 -20.96 -23.38
C ARG A 80 -35.10 -21.45 -24.79
N CYS A 81 -34.87 -20.63 -25.82
CA CYS A 81 -35.08 -21.04 -27.22
C CYS A 81 -34.15 -22.20 -27.62
N GLU A 82 -32.93 -22.25 -27.09
CA GLU A 82 -31.96 -23.34 -27.30
C GLU A 82 -32.54 -24.73 -26.94
N ILE A 83 -33.39 -24.82 -25.90
CA ILE A 83 -34.04 -26.09 -25.51
C ILE A 83 -34.94 -26.62 -26.63
N GLY A 84 -35.67 -25.74 -27.33
CA GLY A 84 -36.51 -26.13 -28.46
C GLY A 84 -35.68 -26.62 -29.65
N ILE A 85 -34.52 -26.01 -29.90
CA ILE A 85 -33.59 -26.43 -30.95
C ILE A 85 -32.92 -27.75 -30.59
N ALA A 86 -32.57 -27.95 -29.32
CA ALA A 86 -32.08 -29.23 -28.80
C ALA A 86 -33.11 -30.35 -29.02
N ALA A 87 -34.39 -30.09 -28.73
CA ALA A 87 -35.46 -31.06 -28.98
C ALA A 87 -35.56 -31.41 -30.49
N LEU A 88 -35.44 -30.41 -31.37
CA LEU A 88 -35.37 -30.64 -32.82
C LEU A 88 -34.17 -31.51 -33.22
N ALA A 89 -33.01 -31.29 -32.60
CA ALA A 89 -31.83 -32.14 -32.81
C ALA A 89 -32.08 -33.59 -32.36
N VAL A 90 -32.71 -33.80 -31.20
CA VAL A 90 -33.07 -35.15 -30.73
C VAL A 90 -34.01 -35.85 -31.70
N VAL A 91 -35.02 -35.14 -32.23
CA VAL A 91 -35.91 -35.67 -33.28
C VAL A 91 -35.12 -36.02 -34.55
N GLY A 92 -34.18 -35.16 -34.97
CA GLY A 92 -33.29 -35.41 -36.10
C GLY A 92 -32.41 -36.65 -35.91
N LEU A 93 -31.89 -36.88 -34.70
CA LEU A 93 -31.13 -38.09 -34.36
C LEU A 93 -32.03 -39.34 -34.39
N GLY A 94 -33.23 -39.25 -33.80
CA GLY A 94 -34.19 -40.35 -33.75
C GLY A 94 -34.65 -40.86 -35.12
N PHE A 95 -34.84 -39.95 -36.08
CA PHE A 95 -35.11 -40.31 -37.48
C PHE A 95 -33.84 -40.46 -38.33
N SER A 96 -32.67 -40.28 -37.71
CA SER A 96 -31.36 -40.26 -38.36
C SER A 96 -31.32 -39.41 -39.65
N SER A 97 -31.99 -38.25 -39.61
CA SER A 97 -32.18 -37.32 -40.72
C SER A 97 -31.11 -36.22 -40.68
N ILE A 98 -30.17 -36.29 -41.62
CA ILE A 98 -29.09 -35.31 -41.79
C ILE A 98 -29.66 -33.90 -41.99
N PHE A 99 -30.75 -33.76 -42.76
CA PHE A 99 -31.37 -32.46 -43.03
C PHE A 99 -31.93 -31.81 -41.75
N VAL A 100 -32.64 -32.57 -40.91
CA VAL A 100 -33.20 -32.04 -39.65
C VAL A 100 -32.09 -31.65 -38.68
N LEU A 101 -31.00 -32.41 -38.63
CA LEU A 101 -29.83 -32.09 -37.83
C LEU A 101 -29.07 -30.86 -38.33
N MET A 102 -28.98 -30.67 -39.65
CA MET A 102 -28.45 -29.45 -40.26
C MET A 102 -29.30 -28.23 -39.92
N LEU A 103 -30.63 -28.37 -39.90
CA LEU A 103 -31.55 -27.32 -39.47
C LEU A 103 -31.40 -26.99 -37.98
N ALA A 104 -31.24 -28.01 -37.14
CA ALA A 104 -30.96 -27.81 -35.72
C ALA A 104 -29.60 -27.12 -35.49
N LEU A 105 -28.57 -27.53 -36.24
CA LEU A 105 -27.23 -26.92 -36.19
C LEU A 105 -27.26 -25.44 -36.62
N PHE A 106 -28.03 -25.11 -37.66
CA PHE A 106 -28.31 -23.72 -38.04
C PHE A 106 -28.97 -22.95 -36.89
N GLY A 107 -29.96 -23.54 -36.23
CA GLY A 107 -30.63 -22.97 -35.06
C GLY A 107 -29.67 -22.65 -33.91
N PHE A 108 -28.77 -23.58 -33.57
CA PHE A 108 -27.71 -23.34 -32.59
C PHE A 108 -26.79 -22.19 -33.03
N GLY A 109 -26.41 -22.14 -34.31
CA GLY A 109 -25.67 -21.01 -34.90
C GLY A 109 -26.39 -19.67 -34.72
N VAL A 110 -27.70 -19.60 -34.93
CA VAL A 110 -28.52 -18.40 -34.71
C VAL A 110 -28.47 -17.95 -33.24
N VAL A 111 -28.68 -18.87 -32.30
CA VAL A 111 -28.62 -18.57 -30.86
C VAL A 111 -27.23 -18.07 -30.45
N SER A 112 -26.17 -18.72 -30.94
CA SER A 112 -24.78 -18.36 -30.61
C SER A 112 -24.37 -17.03 -31.24
N ALA A 113 -24.83 -16.71 -32.46
CA ALA A 113 -24.63 -15.41 -33.10
C ALA A 113 -25.28 -14.25 -32.35
N LEU A 114 -26.51 -14.45 -31.84
CA LEU A 114 -27.22 -13.46 -31.03
C LEU A 114 -26.65 -13.33 -29.61
N PHE A 115 -26.10 -14.41 -29.05
CA PHE A 115 -25.49 -14.43 -27.71
C PHE A 115 -24.07 -13.84 -27.67
N GLY A 116 -23.31 -13.91 -28.78
CA GLY A 116 -21.93 -13.42 -28.88
C GLY A 116 -21.72 -11.96 -28.41
N PRO A 117 -22.52 -10.99 -28.88
CA PRO A 117 -22.45 -9.60 -28.40
C PRO A 117 -22.75 -9.43 -26.91
N ILE A 118 -23.64 -10.26 -26.37
CA ILE A 118 -24.09 -10.20 -24.97
C ILE A 118 -22.96 -10.59 -24.03
N LYS A 119 -22.29 -11.73 -24.28
CA LYS A 119 -21.31 -12.29 -23.34
C LYS A 119 -20.11 -11.38 -23.10
N TYR A 120 -19.63 -10.67 -24.13
CA TYR A 120 -18.54 -9.72 -23.98
C TYR A 120 -19.04 -8.31 -23.58
N GLY A 121 -20.27 -7.95 -23.94
CA GLY A 121 -20.86 -6.64 -23.63
C GLY A 121 -21.24 -6.48 -22.16
N ILE A 122 -21.63 -7.57 -21.49
CA ILE A 122 -22.07 -7.55 -20.09
C ILE A 122 -20.91 -7.56 -19.08
N LEU A 123 -19.70 -8.00 -19.47
CA LEU A 123 -18.56 -8.13 -18.54
C LEU A 123 -18.19 -6.82 -17.84
N PRO A 124 -18.07 -5.67 -18.53
CA PRO A 124 -17.71 -4.42 -17.86
C PRO A 124 -18.87 -3.78 -17.11
N ASP A 125 -20.09 -4.30 -17.26
CA ASP A 125 -21.23 -3.91 -16.41
C ASP A 125 -21.14 -4.59 -15.03
N HIS A 126 -20.45 -5.74 -14.95
CA HIS A 126 -20.33 -6.54 -13.72
C HIS A 126 -18.96 -6.46 -13.03
N LEU A 127 -17.91 -6.17 -13.79
CA LEU A 127 -16.52 -6.24 -13.35
C LEU A 127 -15.82 -4.90 -13.52
N GLU A 128 -14.88 -4.62 -12.63
CA GLU A 128 -14.00 -3.47 -12.77
C GLU A 128 -13.06 -3.65 -13.97
N ARG A 129 -12.65 -2.53 -14.60
CA ARG A 129 -11.78 -2.53 -15.79
C ARG A 129 -10.48 -3.34 -15.61
N ARG A 130 -9.97 -3.40 -14.38
CA ARG A 130 -8.74 -4.15 -14.04
C ARG A 130 -8.88 -5.67 -14.15
N ASP A 131 -10.09 -6.20 -14.01
CA ASP A 131 -10.39 -7.63 -13.99
C ASP A 131 -10.87 -8.17 -15.34
N LEU A 132 -11.18 -7.29 -16.30
CA LEU A 132 -11.66 -7.67 -17.64
C LEU A 132 -10.70 -8.62 -18.38
N PRO A 133 -9.37 -8.40 -18.42
CA PRO A 133 -8.46 -9.31 -19.11
C PRO A 133 -8.50 -10.73 -18.53
N LYS A 134 -8.59 -10.84 -17.19
CA LYS A 134 -8.72 -12.14 -16.51
C LYS A 134 -10.05 -12.82 -16.83
N ALA A 135 -11.14 -12.05 -16.83
CA ALA A 135 -12.47 -12.55 -17.16
C ALA A 135 -12.54 -13.06 -18.61
N ASN A 136 -11.97 -12.30 -19.55
CA ASN A 136 -11.84 -12.71 -20.95
C ASN A 136 -11.00 -13.98 -21.08
N ALA A 137 -9.86 -14.08 -20.41
CA ALA A 137 -9.05 -15.31 -20.46
C ALA A 137 -9.77 -16.55 -19.93
N TRP A 138 -10.58 -16.42 -18.87
CA TRP A 138 -11.42 -17.52 -18.40
C TRP A 138 -12.48 -17.90 -19.44
N ILE A 139 -13.16 -16.92 -20.04
CA ILE A 139 -14.17 -17.18 -21.07
C ILE A 139 -13.55 -17.84 -22.31
N GLU A 140 -12.42 -17.34 -22.80
CA GLU A 140 -11.70 -17.92 -23.95
C GLU A 140 -11.21 -19.33 -23.63
N GLY A 141 -10.42 -19.50 -22.57
CA GLY A 141 -9.90 -20.82 -22.18
C GLY A 141 -11.02 -21.84 -21.92
N GLY A 142 -12.10 -21.43 -21.25
CA GLY A 142 -13.28 -22.26 -21.02
C GLY A 142 -14.00 -22.63 -22.31
N THR A 143 -14.11 -21.72 -23.27
CA THR A 143 -14.74 -21.97 -24.57
C THR A 143 -13.97 -23.04 -25.36
N PHE A 144 -12.64 -22.97 -25.41
CA PHE A 144 -11.84 -23.99 -26.09
C PHE A 144 -11.88 -25.36 -25.40
N ILE A 145 -11.87 -25.39 -24.06
CA ILE A 145 -12.07 -26.64 -23.31
C ILE A 145 -13.47 -27.22 -23.59
N ALA A 146 -14.50 -26.38 -23.68
CA ALA A 146 -15.86 -26.83 -24.00
C ALA A 146 -15.96 -27.39 -25.42
N ILE A 147 -15.36 -26.72 -26.41
CA ILE A 147 -15.27 -27.21 -27.82
C ILE A 147 -14.63 -28.59 -27.85
N LEU A 148 -13.50 -28.75 -27.16
CA LEU A 148 -12.78 -30.01 -27.09
C LEU A 148 -13.62 -31.10 -26.41
N ALA A 149 -14.17 -30.80 -25.24
CA ALA A 149 -14.97 -31.75 -24.47
C ALA A 149 -16.20 -32.21 -25.26
N GLY A 150 -16.89 -31.30 -25.96
CA GLY A 150 -18.01 -31.63 -26.84
C GLY A 150 -17.59 -32.54 -28.00
N THR A 151 -16.40 -32.31 -28.58
CA THR A 151 -15.84 -33.13 -29.66
C THR A 151 -15.48 -34.55 -29.17
N ILE A 152 -14.77 -34.66 -28.05
CA ILE A 152 -14.34 -35.94 -27.48
C ILE A 152 -15.56 -36.75 -27.01
N ILE A 153 -16.49 -36.11 -26.30
CA ILE A 153 -17.67 -36.80 -25.78
C ILE A 153 -18.59 -37.25 -26.91
N ALA A 154 -18.74 -36.47 -27.99
CA ALA A 154 -19.45 -36.92 -29.19
C ALA A 154 -18.79 -38.19 -29.78
N ALA A 155 -17.46 -38.22 -29.89
CA ALA A 155 -16.74 -39.38 -30.42
C ALA A 155 -16.89 -40.63 -29.53
N LEU A 156 -16.76 -40.49 -28.21
CA LEU A 156 -16.91 -41.58 -27.24
C LEU A 156 -18.35 -42.11 -27.14
N ALA A 157 -19.32 -41.20 -27.20
CA ALA A 157 -20.73 -41.56 -27.20
C ALA A 157 -21.09 -42.34 -28.48
N PHE A 158 -20.48 -41.99 -29.62
CA PHE A 158 -20.73 -42.65 -30.90
C PHE A 158 -20.04 -44.01 -31.00
N SER A 159 -18.83 -44.16 -30.45
CA SER A 159 -18.11 -45.44 -30.42
C SER A 159 -18.78 -46.51 -29.54
N SER A 160 -19.64 -46.10 -28.60
CA SER A 160 -20.43 -46.98 -27.74
C SER A 160 -21.72 -47.51 -28.41
N GLY A 161 -21.95 -47.14 -29.68
CA GLY A 161 -23.13 -47.50 -30.48
C GLY A 161 -24.13 -46.35 -30.64
N ASP A 162 -24.95 -46.42 -31.70
CA ASP A 162 -26.00 -45.43 -32.03
C ASP A 162 -27.16 -45.48 -31.02
N ASN A 163 -26.99 -44.86 -29.84
CA ASN A 163 -28.01 -44.81 -28.81
C ASN A 163 -28.64 -43.42 -28.73
N VAL A 164 -29.68 -43.19 -29.53
CA VAL A 164 -30.48 -41.94 -29.57
C VAL A 164 -30.90 -41.50 -28.16
N LEU A 165 -31.16 -42.44 -27.25
CA LEU A 165 -31.53 -42.15 -25.86
C LEU A 165 -30.39 -41.47 -25.07
N LEU A 166 -29.14 -41.91 -25.29
CA LEU A 166 -27.95 -41.34 -24.65
C LEU A 166 -27.67 -39.93 -25.19
N PHE A 167 -27.60 -39.78 -26.52
CA PHE A 167 -27.34 -38.48 -27.14
C PHE A 167 -28.45 -37.47 -26.86
N GLY A 168 -29.71 -37.91 -26.96
CA GLY A 168 -30.87 -37.06 -26.72
C GLY A 168 -30.98 -36.59 -25.26
N SER A 169 -30.75 -37.48 -24.29
CA SER A 169 -30.78 -37.11 -22.87
C SER A 169 -29.62 -36.16 -22.50
N MET A 170 -28.42 -36.38 -23.05
CA MET A 170 -27.28 -35.49 -22.85
C MET A 170 -27.53 -34.09 -23.43
N MET A 171 -27.99 -34.01 -24.69
CA MET A 171 -28.29 -32.73 -25.35
C MET A 171 -29.35 -31.94 -24.57
N MET A 172 -30.46 -32.59 -24.21
CA MET A 172 -31.54 -31.94 -23.46
C MET A 172 -31.09 -31.51 -22.06
N GLY A 173 -30.36 -32.37 -21.36
CA GLY A 173 -29.83 -32.08 -20.02
C GLY A 173 -28.88 -30.88 -20.03
N LEU A 174 -27.98 -30.82 -21.00
CA LEU A 174 -27.03 -29.71 -21.13
C LEU A 174 -27.71 -28.39 -21.49
N SER A 175 -28.68 -28.39 -22.42
CA SER A 175 -29.47 -27.18 -22.72
C SER A 175 -30.29 -26.71 -21.52
N LEU A 176 -30.84 -27.63 -20.71
CA LEU A 176 -31.55 -27.28 -19.48
C LEU A 176 -30.62 -26.64 -18.44
N LEU A 177 -29.42 -27.20 -18.25
CA LEU A 177 -28.38 -26.65 -17.38
C LEU A 177 -27.89 -25.28 -17.88
N CYS A 178 -27.75 -25.11 -19.19
CA CYS A 178 -27.37 -23.84 -19.82
C CYS A 178 -28.41 -22.75 -19.50
N TRP A 179 -29.70 -23.06 -19.65
CA TRP A 179 -30.79 -22.17 -19.29
C TRP A 179 -30.80 -21.84 -17.79
N LEU A 180 -30.66 -22.85 -16.91
CA LEU A 180 -30.58 -22.61 -15.46
C LEU A 180 -29.41 -21.70 -15.07
N ALA A 181 -28.23 -21.90 -15.68
CA ALA A 181 -27.06 -21.04 -15.47
C ALA A 181 -27.33 -19.60 -15.93
N SER A 182 -28.00 -19.41 -17.08
CA SER A 182 -28.32 -18.08 -17.61
C SER A 182 -29.30 -17.29 -16.75
N ARG A 183 -30.24 -17.97 -16.08
CA ARG A 183 -31.18 -17.34 -15.11
C ARG A 183 -30.48 -16.75 -13.89
N MET A 184 -29.28 -17.23 -13.57
CA MET A 184 -28.51 -16.75 -12.43
C MET A 184 -27.65 -15.52 -12.78
N ILE A 185 -27.63 -15.07 -14.04
CA ILE A 185 -26.91 -13.86 -14.45
C ILE A 185 -27.61 -12.63 -13.84
N PRO A 186 -26.90 -11.79 -13.07
CA PRO A 186 -27.48 -10.57 -12.52
C PRO A 186 -27.94 -9.59 -13.61
N ALA A 187 -29.03 -8.88 -13.35
CA ALA A 187 -29.57 -7.84 -14.24
C ALA A 187 -28.66 -6.61 -14.28
N THR A 188 -28.50 -6.00 -15.45
CA THR A 188 -27.66 -4.80 -15.67
C THR A 188 -28.46 -3.57 -16.12
N GLY A 189 -29.74 -3.74 -16.44
CA GLY A 189 -30.58 -2.69 -17.03
C GLY A 189 -30.29 -2.45 -18.51
N SER A 190 -31.19 -1.71 -19.16
CA SER A 190 -30.98 -1.23 -20.55
C SER A 190 -30.00 -0.06 -20.55
N LYS A 191 -29.05 -0.07 -21.50
CA LYS A 191 -28.06 1.01 -21.68
C LYS A 191 -28.42 1.96 -22.82
N ALA A 192 -29.35 1.57 -23.70
CA ALA A 192 -29.87 2.39 -24.80
C ALA A 192 -31.37 2.10 -25.05
N PRO A 193 -32.27 2.51 -24.14
CA PRO A 193 -33.70 2.15 -24.24
C PRO A 193 -34.39 2.73 -25.48
N ASP A 194 -33.94 3.90 -25.94
CA ASP A 194 -34.49 4.61 -27.10
C ASP A 194 -33.98 4.07 -28.45
N LEU A 195 -33.10 3.07 -28.43
CA LEU A 195 -32.55 2.48 -29.64
C LEU A 195 -33.66 1.82 -30.49
N GLN A 196 -33.71 2.16 -31.77
CA GLN A 196 -34.54 1.44 -32.74
C GLN A 196 -33.74 0.30 -33.36
N ILE A 197 -34.28 -0.91 -33.29
CA ILE A 197 -33.66 -2.10 -33.89
C ILE A 197 -33.92 -2.06 -35.39
N ASP A 198 -32.86 -2.20 -36.19
CA ASP A 198 -32.97 -2.23 -37.63
C ASP A 198 -33.53 -3.59 -38.09
N ARG A 199 -34.64 -3.56 -38.83
CA ARG A 199 -35.29 -4.76 -39.36
C ARG A 199 -34.50 -5.38 -40.52
N ASN A 200 -33.61 -4.61 -41.15
CA ASN A 200 -32.76 -5.09 -42.23
C ASN A 200 -31.39 -5.50 -41.70
N VAL A 201 -31.20 -6.81 -41.61
CA VAL A 201 -29.98 -7.46 -41.09
C VAL A 201 -28.71 -7.01 -41.81
N ILE A 202 -28.75 -6.85 -43.14
CA ILE A 202 -27.60 -6.41 -43.93
C ILE A 202 -27.28 -4.93 -43.66
N ARG A 203 -28.32 -4.09 -43.58
CA ARG A 203 -28.18 -2.67 -43.25
C ARG A 203 -27.64 -2.45 -41.85
N SER A 204 -28.13 -3.23 -40.87
CA SER A 204 -27.63 -3.24 -39.49
C SER A 204 -26.13 -3.54 -39.46
N SER A 205 -25.71 -4.65 -40.10
CA SER A 205 -24.30 -5.04 -40.21
C SER A 205 -23.43 -3.96 -40.86
N TYR A 206 -23.86 -3.39 -41.99
CA TYR A 206 -23.13 -2.33 -42.67
C TYR A 206 -23.00 -1.05 -41.82
N THR A 207 -24.09 -0.64 -41.18
CA THR A 207 -24.14 0.57 -40.35
C THR A 207 -23.21 0.45 -39.15
N LEU A 208 -23.30 -0.66 -38.42
CA LEU A 208 -22.45 -0.90 -37.25
C LEU A 208 -20.97 -0.97 -37.61
N VAL A 209 -20.60 -1.66 -38.70
CA VAL A 209 -19.21 -1.70 -39.17
C VAL A 209 -18.70 -0.31 -39.55
N ARG A 210 -19.53 0.52 -40.21
CA ARG A 210 -19.21 1.91 -40.53
C ARG A 210 -19.01 2.76 -39.27
N GLU A 211 -19.82 2.55 -38.23
CA GLU A 211 -19.69 3.26 -36.95
C GLU A 211 -18.38 2.93 -36.24
N ILE A 212 -17.98 1.64 -36.18
CA ILE A 212 -16.70 1.30 -35.52
C ILE A 212 -15.52 1.86 -36.30
N ARG A 213 -15.62 1.97 -37.63
CA ARG A 213 -14.59 2.54 -38.50
C ARG A 213 -14.33 4.02 -38.21
N ALA A 214 -15.30 4.75 -37.67
CA ALA A 214 -15.14 6.15 -37.28
C ALA A 214 -14.19 6.32 -36.08
N ASP A 215 -14.14 5.35 -35.17
CA ASP A 215 -13.19 5.32 -34.06
C ASP A 215 -11.94 4.52 -34.44
N LYS A 216 -10.83 5.23 -34.70
CA LYS A 216 -9.57 4.62 -35.11
C LYS A 216 -9.04 3.58 -34.09
N ARG A 217 -9.33 3.71 -32.80
CA ARG A 217 -8.85 2.76 -31.77
C ARG A 217 -9.67 1.47 -31.82
N LEU A 218 -11.00 1.59 -31.91
CA LEU A 218 -11.90 0.44 -32.02
C LEU A 218 -11.70 -0.30 -33.34
N TRP A 219 -11.62 0.42 -34.46
CA TRP A 219 -11.37 -0.17 -35.79
C TRP A 219 -10.10 -1.02 -35.82
N ARG A 220 -8.98 -0.49 -35.33
CA ARG A 220 -7.69 -1.22 -35.32
C ARG A 220 -7.75 -2.46 -34.42
N SER A 221 -8.36 -2.34 -33.25
CA SER A 221 -8.52 -3.49 -32.33
C SER A 221 -9.43 -4.57 -32.92
N ALA A 222 -10.48 -4.18 -33.62
CA ALA A 222 -11.37 -5.10 -34.32
C ALA A 222 -10.64 -5.83 -35.45
N LEU A 223 -9.82 -5.15 -36.26
CA LEU A 223 -9.01 -5.79 -37.29
C LEU A 223 -7.98 -6.78 -36.72
N MET A 224 -7.35 -6.46 -35.59
CA MET A 224 -6.45 -7.39 -34.90
C MET A 224 -7.20 -8.66 -34.46
N ASN A 225 -8.42 -8.50 -33.94
CA ASN A 225 -9.27 -9.63 -33.59
C ASN A 225 -9.69 -10.46 -34.82
N CYS A 226 -10.02 -9.81 -35.94
CA CYS A 226 -10.34 -10.50 -37.19
C CYS A 226 -9.16 -11.37 -37.67
N TRP A 227 -7.93 -10.87 -37.53
CA TRP A 227 -6.72 -11.60 -37.87
C TRP A 227 -6.56 -12.88 -37.03
N PHE A 228 -6.77 -12.80 -35.71
CA PHE A 228 -6.76 -13.96 -34.83
C PHE A 228 -7.73 -15.05 -35.29
N TRP A 229 -9.00 -14.67 -35.54
CA TRP A 229 -10.04 -15.61 -35.94
C TRP A 229 -9.75 -16.25 -37.31
N LEU A 230 -9.24 -15.48 -38.26
CA LEU A 230 -8.81 -15.99 -39.56
C LEU A 230 -7.71 -17.05 -39.42
N VAL A 231 -6.63 -16.74 -38.71
CA VAL A 231 -5.50 -17.68 -38.51
C VAL A 231 -5.95 -18.92 -37.75
N GLY A 232 -6.76 -18.76 -36.70
CA GLY A 232 -7.29 -19.88 -35.93
C GLY A 232 -8.18 -20.81 -36.77
N ALA A 233 -9.09 -20.25 -37.58
CA ALA A 233 -9.93 -21.03 -38.48
C ALA A 233 -9.11 -21.77 -39.54
N PHE A 234 -8.08 -21.13 -40.09
CA PHE A 234 -7.16 -21.75 -41.03
C PHE A 234 -6.44 -22.96 -40.41
N VAL A 235 -5.80 -22.78 -39.25
CA VAL A 235 -5.07 -23.86 -38.56
C VAL A 235 -5.99 -25.04 -38.24
N LEU A 236 -7.21 -24.78 -37.78
CA LEU A 236 -8.19 -25.84 -37.49
C LEU A 236 -8.68 -26.56 -38.75
N SER A 237 -8.78 -25.86 -39.88
CA SER A 237 -9.22 -26.45 -41.16
C SER A 237 -8.20 -27.40 -41.77
N ILE A 238 -6.89 -27.12 -41.63
CA ILE A 238 -5.83 -27.96 -42.20
C ILE A 238 -5.43 -29.12 -41.29
N LEU A 239 -5.79 -29.06 -39.99
CA LEU A 239 -5.35 -30.02 -38.99
C LEU A 239 -5.73 -31.48 -39.30
N PRO A 240 -6.98 -31.81 -39.70
CA PRO A 240 -7.33 -33.20 -40.04
C PRO A 240 -6.49 -33.72 -41.20
N THR A 241 -6.42 -32.98 -42.30
CA THR A 241 -5.63 -33.32 -43.49
C THR A 241 -4.14 -33.44 -43.20
N MET A 242 -3.59 -32.55 -42.36
CA MET A 242 -2.19 -32.61 -41.93
C MET A 242 -1.88 -33.91 -41.15
N VAL A 243 -2.79 -34.34 -40.26
CA VAL A 243 -2.60 -35.55 -39.47
C VAL A 243 -2.73 -36.81 -40.32
N THR A 244 -3.76 -36.89 -41.17
CA THR A 244 -4.09 -38.11 -41.92
C THR A 244 -3.26 -38.28 -43.18
N GLU A 245 -2.96 -37.20 -43.92
CA GLU A 245 -2.29 -37.30 -45.23
C GLU A 245 -0.78 -37.08 -45.15
N LEU A 246 -0.29 -36.22 -44.24
CA LEU A 246 1.14 -35.89 -44.15
C LEU A 246 1.89 -36.64 -43.03
N LEU A 247 1.26 -36.83 -41.87
CA LEU A 247 1.91 -37.41 -40.68
C LEU A 247 1.63 -38.91 -40.48
N GLY A 248 0.77 -39.52 -41.31
CA GLY A 248 0.41 -40.95 -41.20
C GLY A 248 -0.39 -41.29 -39.92
N GLY A 249 -1.13 -40.34 -39.36
CA GLY A 249 -1.99 -40.55 -38.19
C GLY A 249 -3.37 -41.08 -38.55
N SER A 250 -3.97 -41.87 -37.66
CA SER A 250 -5.39 -42.24 -37.77
C SER A 250 -6.31 -41.09 -37.34
N GLU A 251 -7.59 -41.15 -37.71
CA GLU A 251 -8.60 -40.16 -37.29
C GLU A 251 -8.72 -40.01 -35.77
N LEU A 252 -8.31 -41.03 -35.01
CA LEU A 252 -8.25 -41.03 -33.54
C LEU A 252 -7.17 -40.11 -32.97
N VAL A 253 -6.19 -39.70 -33.78
CA VAL A 253 -5.08 -38.80 -33.38
C VAL A 253 -5.47 -37.33 -33.51
N VAL A 254 -6.41 -36.98 -34.38
CA VAL A 254 -6.87 -35.59 -34.58
C VAL A 254 -7.38 -34.95 -33.27
N PRO A 255 -8.20 -35.64 -32.44
CA PRO A 255 -8.58 -35.14 -31.11
C PRO A 255 -7.40 -34.91 -30.16
N ALA A 256 -6.29 -35.65 -30.29
CA ALA A 256 -5.11 -35.47 -29.45
C ALA A 256 -4.41 -34.13 -29.76
N TYR A 257 -4.24 -33.78 -31.03
CA TYR A 257 -3.72 -32.45 -31.40
C TYR A 257 -4.70 -31.33 -31.05
N LEU A 258 -6.01 -31.53 -31.21
CA LEU A 258 -7.01 -30.58 -30.76
C LEU A 258 -6.94 -30.37 -29.24
N THR A 259 -6.61 -31.41 -28.47
CA THR A 259 -6.39 -31.31 -27.02
C THR A 259 -5.18 -30.45 -26.71
N VAL A 260 -4.05 -30.69 -27.38
CA VAL A 260 -2.84 -29.85 -27.26
C VAL A 260 -3.16 -28.40 -27.59
N PHE A 261 -3.87 -28.15 -28.69
CA PHE A 261 -4.29 -26.81 -29.11
C PHE A 261 -5.17 -26.13 -28.06
N ALA A 262 -6.20 -26.80 -27.54
CA ALA A 262 -7.12 -26.23 -26.56
C ALA A 262 -6.43 -25.89 -25.23
N ILE A 263 -5.57 -26.80 -24.72
CA ILE A 263 -4.77 -26.55 -23.51
C ILE A 263 -3.83 -25.37 -23.74
N ALA A 264 -3.17 -25.31 -24.90
CA ALA A 264 -2.26 -24.23 -25.25
C ALA A 264 -2.96 -22.87 -25.35
N VAL A 265 -4.17 -22.78 -25.90
CA VAL A 265 -4.98 -21.54 -25.88
C VAL A 265 -5.32 -21.13 -24.44
N ALA A 266 -5.69 -22.07 -23.58
CA ALA A 266 -6.00 -21.77 -22.17
C ALA A 266 -4.77 -21.22 -21.42
N VAL A 267 -3.59 -21.84 -21.63
CA VAL A 267 -2.31 -21.35 -21.08
C VAL A 267 -1.96 -19.98 -21.63
N GLY A 268 -2.04 -19.79 -22.96
CA GLY A 268 -1.78 -18.51 -23.60
C GLY A 268 -2.72 -17.40 -23.14
N SER A 269 -4.00 -17.73 -22.94
CA SER A 269 -5.01 -16.79 -22.42
C SER A 269 -4.67 -16.36 -20.99
N ALA A 270 -4.23 -17.29 -20.14
CA ALA A 270 -3.79 -16.97 -18.77
C ALA A 270 -2.56 -16.04 -18.76
N ILE A 271 -1.58 -16.29 -19.64
CA ILE A 271 -0.38 -15.44 -19.78
C ILE A 271 -0.76 -14.06 -20.30
N ALA A 272 -1.62 -13.98 -21.34
CA ALA A 272 -2.08 -12.70 -21.90
C ALA A 272 -2.86 -11.88 -20.86
N ALA A 273 -3.75 -12.52 -20.07
CA ALA A 273 -4.44 -11.86 -18.97
C ALA A 273 -3.50 -11.34 -17.89
N TRP A 274 -2.43 -12.08 -17.60
CA TRP A 274 -1.40 -11.66 -16.66
C TRP A 274 -0.63 -10.44 -17.17
N MET A 275 -0.24 -10.41 -18.45
CA MET A 275 0.43 -9.26 -19.09
C MET A 275 -0.45 -8.02 -19.17
N SER A 276 -1.76 -8.20 -19.41
CA SER A 276 -2.74 -7.10 -19.52
C SER A 276 -3.43 -6.76 -18.19
N SER A 277 -3.00 -7.31 -17.05
CA SER A 277 -3.71 -7.13 -15.76
C SER A 277 -3.66 -5.66 -15.28
N GLY A 278 -4.82 -5.04 -15.05
CA GLY A 278 -4.94 -3.71 -14.45
C GLY A 278 -4.84 -2.50 -15.39
N ARG A 279 -4.52 -2.70 -16.67
CA ARG A 279 -4.65 -1.69 -17.75
C ARG A 279 -4.76 -2.39 -19.10
N ILE A 280 -5.46 -1.80 -20.05
CA ILE A 280 -5.44 -2.28 -21.44
C ILE A 280 -4.03 -2.07 -22.01
N VAL A 281 -3.36 -3.18 -22.32
CA VAL A 281 -2.04 -3.23 -22.95
C VAL A 281 -2.21 -4.00 -24.24
N LEU A 282 -1.86 -3.40 -25.39
CA LEU A 282 -2.03 -4.02 -26.70
C LEU A 282 -0.75 -4.59 -27.29
N LEU A 283 0.42 -4.28 -26.73
CA LEU A 283 1.71 -4.83 -27.18
C LEU A 283 1.76 -6.37 -27.33
N PRO A 284 1.07 -7.19 -26.51
CA PRO A 284 1.07 -8.63 -26.73
C PRO A 284 0.50 -9.05 -28.10
N ALA A 285 -0.41 -8.28 -28.71
CA ALA A 285 -1.02 -8.63 -29.99
C ALA A 285 -0.03 -8.65 -31.18
N PRO A 286 0.77 -7.60 -31.45
CA PRO A 286 1.80 -7.66 -32.49
C PRO A 286 2.89 -8.70 -32.17
N VAL A 287 3.24 -8.89 -30.88
CA VAL A 287 4.21 -9.93 -30.48
C VAL A 287 3.67 -11.32 -30.77
N GLY A 288 2.42 -11.60 -30.38
CA GLY A 288 1.72 -12.85 -30.69
C GLY A 288 1.60 -13.09 -32.20
N THR A 289 1.35 -12.05 -32.99
CA THR A 289 1.30 -12.17 -34.46
C THR A 289 2.67 -12.51 -35.06
N ALA A 290 3.77 -11.93 -34.53
CA ALA A 290 5.12 -12.31 -34.97
C ALA A 290 5.48 -13.75 -34.56
N LEU A 291 5.10 -14.17 -33.35
CA LEU A 291 5.29 -15.56 -32.90
C LEU A 291 4.47 -16.54 -33.74
N LEU A 292 3.24 -16.21 -34.12
CA LEU A 292 2.46 -16.99 -35.10
C LEU A 292 3.23 -17.15 -36.41
N GLY A 293 3.87 -16.08 -36.90
CA GLY A 293 4.73 -16.13 -38.09
C GLY A 293 5.88 -17.12 -37.94
N LEU A 294 6.60 -17.07 -36.82
CA LEU A 294 7.70 -17.98 -36.51
C LEU A 294 7.24 -19.45 -36.47
N PHE A 295 6.20 -19.77 -35.69
CA PHE A 295 5.70 -21.14 -35.59
C PHE A 295 5.04 -21.63 -36.88
N SER A 296 4.47 -20.75 -37.71
CA SER A 296 3.97 -21.13 -39.05
C SER A 296 5.11 -21.57 -39.97
N LEU A 297 6.25 -20.88 -39.92
CA LEU A 297 7.43 -21.24 -40.71
C LEU A 297 8.10 -22.51 -40.19
N ASP A 298 8.22 -22.69 -38.87
CA ASP A 298 8.77 -23.91 -38.29
C ASP A 298 7.88 -25.12 -38.61
N LEU A 299 6.54 -24.95 -38.50
CA LEU A 299 5.58 -25.98 -38.89
C LEU A 299 5.72 -26.35 -40.36
N ALA A 300 5.84 -25.37 -41.25
CA ALA A 300 6.05 -25.61 -42.68
C ALA A 300 7.35 -26.39 -42.94
N TRP A 301 8.43 -26.04 -42.23
CA TRP A 301 9.73 -26.70 -42.33
C TRP A 301 9.64 -28.16 -41.88
N ASN A 302 8.97 -28.42 -40.75
CA ASN A 302 8.80 -29.76 -40.18
C ASN A 302 7.92 -30.68 -41.06
N LEU A 303 7.02 -30.10 -41.86
CA LEU A 303 6.17 -30.80 -42.81
C LEU A 303 6.78 -30.92 -44.22
N TRP A 304 7.88 -30.22 -44.51
CA TRP A 304 8.45 -30.16 -45.84
C TRP A 304 9.06 -31.51 -46.26
N GLY A 305 8.64 -32.03 -47.41
CA GLY A 305 9.17 -33.28 -47.96
C GLY A 305 8.76 -34.55 -47.22
N LEU A 306 7.80 -34.47 -46.29
CA LEU A 306 7.16 -35.66 -45.72
C LEU A 306 6.24 -36.32 -46.76
N ALA A 307 6.40 -37.61 -46.97
CA ALA A 307 5.50 -38.46 -47.73
C ALA A 307 5.08 -39.64 -46.84
N SER A 308 3.77 -39.84 -46.66
CA SER A 308 3.22 -40.87 -45.77
C SER A 308 3.70 -42.27 -46.14
N ALA A 309 4.39 -42.96 -45.21
CA ALA A 309 4.89 -44.32 -45.41
C ALA A 309 4.26 -45.38 -44.47
N SER A 310 3.61 -44.99 -43.36
CA SER A 310 2.91 -45.92 -42.47
C SER A 310 1.80 -45.25 -41.65
N HIS A 311 0.69 -45.96 -41.46
CA HIS A 311 -0.44 -45.49 -40.64
C HIS A 311 -0.26 -46.00 -39.20
N ALA A 312 -0.08 -45.09 -38.24
CA ALA A 312 0.00 -45.46 -36.83
C ALA A 312 -1.37 -45.93 -36.30
N THR A 313 -1.40 -47.12 -35.69
CA THR A 313 -2.62 -47.74 -35.16
C THR A 313 -2.96 -47.26 -33.75
N THR A 314 -1.99 -46.75 -32.99
CA THR A 314 -2.20 -46.16 -31.65
C THR A 314 -1.65 -44.73 -31.56
N ILE A 315 -2.19 -43.96 -30.59
CA ILE A 315 -1.70 -42.59 -30.29
C ILE A 315 -0.22 -42.62 -29.87
N LEU A 316 0.20 -43.68 -29.15
CA LEU A 316 1.57 -43.80 -28.67
C LEU A 316 2.56 -44.04 -29.83
N ASP A 317 2.18 -44.92 -30.76
CA ASP A 317 2.98 -45.22 -31.96
C ASP A 317 3.08 -44.00 -32.87
N PHE A 318 2.01 -43.19 -32.94
CA PHE A 318 2.01 -41.94 -33.69
C PHE A 318 3.00 -40.91 -33.13
N PHE A 319 3.01 -40.69 -31.82
CA PHE A 319 3.95 -39.73 -31.20
C PHE A 319 5.41 -40.23 -31.16
N ALA A 320 5.65 -41.51 -31.43
CA ALA A 320 6.98 -42.04 -31.71
C ALA A 320 7.45 -41.77 -33.16
N GLY A 321 6.54 -41.35 -34.04
CA GLY A 321 6.81 -41.01 -35.43
C GLY A 321 7.67 -39.75 -35.62
N GLN A 322 8.25 -39.61 -36.82
CA GLN A 322 9.12 -38.49 -37.15
C GLN A 322 8.34 -37.16 -37.13
N ASN A 323 8.92 -36.14 -36.49
CA ASN A 323 8.40 -34.76 -36.40
C ASN A 323 7.02 -34.57 -35.73
N THR A 324 6.33 -35.62 -35.27
CA THR A 324 4.97 -35.50 -34.70
C THR A 324 4.92 -34.67 -33.41
N ILE A 325 5.88 -34.85 -32.49
CA ILE A 325 5.99 -34.03 -31.26
C ILE A 325 6.36 -32.58 -31.60
N ARG A 326 7.22 -32.34 -32.60
CA ARG A 326 7.61 -30.98 -33.01
C ARG A 326 6.42 -30.22 -33.59
N VAL A 327 5.64 -30.87 -34.45
CA VAL A 327 4.37 -30.33 -34.96
C VAL A 327 3.40 -30.01 -33.82
N ALA A 328 3.37 -30.82 -32.75
CA ALA A 328 2.53 -30.54 -31.59
C ALA A 328 3.00 -29.29 -30.82
N ILE A 329 4.32 -29.10 -30.71
CA ILE A 329 4.92 -27.90 -30.11
C ILE A 329 4.62 -26.66 -30.97
N ASP A 330 4.73 -26.76 -32.30
CA ASP A 330 4.41 -25.66 -33.20
C ASP A 330 2.94 -25.27 -33.11
N LEU A 331 2.05 -26.27 -33.13
CA LEU A 331 0.62 -26.06 -32.97
C LEU A 331 0.28 -25.43 -31.60
N ALA A 332 0.94 -25.87 -30.53
CA ALA A 332 0.81 -25.26 -29.21
C ALA A 332 1.35 -23.82 -29.18
N GLY A 333 2.49 -23.57 -29.83
CA GLY A 333 3.09 -22.25 -29.97
C GLY A 333 2.18 -21.29 -30.72
N MET A 334 1.56 -21.74 -31.81
CA MET A 334 0.56 -20.98 -32.56
C MET A 334 -0.68 -20.68 -31.71
N ALA A 335 -1.20 -21.66 -30.98
CA ALA A 335 -2.34 -21.50 -30.08
C ALA A 335 -2.08 -20.46 -28.97
N ILE A 336 -0.93 -20.55 -28.29
CA ILE A 336 -0.51 -19.58 -27.27
C ILE A 336 -0.40 -18.18 -27.87
N SER A 337 0.20 -18.07 -29.05
CA SER A 337 0.42 -16.81 -29.77
C SER A 337 -0.91 -16.17 -30.21
N GLY A 338 -1.89 -16.97 -30.61
CA GLY A 338 -3.25 -16.49 -30.91
C GLY A 338 -3.93 -15.87 -29.69
N ALA A 339 -3.76 -16.46 -28.51
CA ALA A 339 -4.32 -15.92 -27.27
C ALA A 339 -3.73 -14.54 -26.89
N PHE A 340 -2.47 -14.28 -27.26
CA PHE A 340 -1.84 -12.96 -27.06
C PHE A 340 -2.48 -11.87 -27.94
N ILE A 341 -3.20 -12.26 -28.99
CA ILE A 341 -3.97 -11.34 -29.83
C ILE A 341 -5.38 -11.20 -29.26
N ALA A 342 -6.08 -12.31 -29.03
CA ALA A 342 -7.49 -12.32 -28.66
C ALA A 342 -7.78 -11.59 -27.33
N VAL A 343 -7.09 -11.96 -26.25
CA VAL A 343 -7.38 -11.45 -24.89
C VAL A 343 -7.24 -9.92 -24.78
N PRO A 344 -6.12 -9.30 -25.18
CA PRO A 344 -5.95 -7.85 -25.04
C PRO A 344 -6.83 -7.05 -26.02
N THR A 345 -7.08 -7.56 -27.22
CA THR A 345 -7.90 -6.85 -28.23
C THR A 345 -9.38 -6.82 -27.84
N PHE A 346 -9.93 -7.92 -27.32
CA PHE A 346 -11.28 -7.93 -26.76
C PHE A 346 -11.41 -7.04 -25.52
N ALA A 347 -10.43 -7.08 -24.61
CA ALA A 347 -10.42 -6.19 -23.45
C ALA A 347 -10.39 -4.70 -23.87
N ALA A 348 -9.67 -4.37 -24.95
CA ALA A 348 -9.64 -3.03 -25.51
C ALA A 348 -11.00 -2.61 -26.09
N LEU A 349 -11.62 -3.46 -26.93
CA LEU A 349 -12.94 -3.20 -27.52
C LEU A 349 -14.01 -2.97 -26.44
N GLN A 350 -14.02 -3.80 -25.40
CA GLN A 350 -14.97 -3.70 -24.28
C GLN A 350 -14.82 -2.40 -23.47
N THR A 351 -13.58 -1.97 -23.26
CA THR A 351 -13.29 -0.85 -22.37
C THR A 351 -13.33 0.51 -23.09
N TRP A 352 -12.97 0.55 -24.37
CA TRP A 352 -13.00 1.77 -25.17
C TRP A 352 -14.38 2.07 -25.75
N ALA A 353 -15.22 1.05 -25.95
CA ALA A 353 -16.60 1.27 -26.32
C ALA A 353 -17.37 1.92 -25.16
N HIS A 354 -18.15 2.95 -25.51
CA HIS A 354 -19.05 3.61 -24.57
C HIS A 354 -20.18 2.65 -24.14
N GLU A 355 -20.74 2.86 -22.95
CA GLU A 355 -21.65 1.89 -22.31
C GLU A 355 -22.95 1.64 -23.11
N ASP A 356 -23.40 2.63 -23.89
CA ASP A 356 -24.64 2.64 -24.69
C ASP A 356 -24.53 1.90 -26.03
N ARG A 357 -23.32 1.54 -26.46
CA ARG A 357 -23.06 0.90 -27.76
C ARG A 357 -22.05 -0.24 -27.68
N ARG A 358 -21.77 -0.75 -26.48
CA ARG A 358 -20.72 -1.74 -26.27
C ARG A 358 -21.04 -3.06 -26.96
N ALA A 359 -22.27 -3.57 -26.83
CA ALA A 359 -22.64 -4.84 -27.48
C ALA A 359 -22.67 -4.68 -29.00
N ARG A 360 -23.10 -3.52 -29.51
CA ARG A 360 -23.04 -3.17 -30.94
C ARG A 360 -21.62 -3.16 -31.51
N VAL A 361 -20.64 -2.60 -30.79
CA VAL A 361 -19.22 -2.64 -31.19
C VAL A 361 -18.69 -4.07 -31.28
N ILE A 362 -19.04 -4.93 -30.31
CA ILE A 362 -18.67 -6.35 -30.34
C ILE A 362 -19.38 -7.07 -31.50
N GLY A 363 -20.65 -6.78 -31.71
CA GLY A 363 -21.44 -7.33 -32.82
C GLY A 363 -20.81 -7.03 -34.18
N ALA A 364 -20.38 -5.78 -34.40
CA ALA A 364 -19.65 -5.38 -35.60
C ALA A 364 -18.30 -6.10 -35.77
N ALA A 365 -17.54 -6.25 -34.68
CA ALA A 365 -16.27 -6.96 -34.70
C ALA A 365 -16.44 -8.45 -35.05
N ASN A 366 -17.52 -9.08 -34.57
CA ASN A 366 -17.88 -10.46 -34.93
C ASN A 366 -18.27 -10.59 -36.42
N VAL A 367 -19.06 -9.65 -36.95
CA VAL A 367 -19.42 -9.61 -38.39
C VAL A 367 -18.16 -9.52 -39.25
N LEU A 368 -17.24 -8.61 -38.90
CA LEU A 368 -15.95 -8.49 -39.59
C LEU A 368 -15.12 -9.77 -39.49
N SER A 369 -15.08 -10.41 -38.32
CA SER A 369 -14.33 -11.66 -38.11
C SER A 369 -14.89 -12.79 -38.98
N ALA A 370 -16.23 -12.94 -39.04
CA ALA A 370 -16.89 -13.92 -39.88
C ALA A 370 -16.63 -13.68 -41.38
N LEU A 371 -16.60 -12.41 -41.82
CA LEU A 371 -16.23 -12.05 -43.19
C LEU A 371 -14.78 -12.43 -43.50
N PHE A 372 -13.85 -12.12 -42.60
CA PHE A 372 -12.44 -12.47 -42.75
C PHE A 372 -12.23 -13.98 -42.85
N ILE A 373 -12.86 -14.76 -41.96
CA ILE A 373 -12.81 -16.24 -42.01
C ILE A 373 -13.34 -16.74 -43.36
N THR A 374 -14.52 -16.28 -43.78
CA THR A 374 -15.19 -16.76 -45.01
C THR A 374 -14.35 -16.47 -46.25
N VAL A 375 -13.87 -15.24 -46.41
CA VAL A 375 -13.05 -14.83 -47.56
C VAL A 375 -11.68 -15.51 -47.52
N GLY A 376 -11.05 -15.59 -46.34
CA GLY A 376 -9.71 -16.16 -46.19
C GLY A 376 -9.66 -17.65 -46.43
N LEU A 377 -10.60 -18.43 -45.87
CA LEU A 377 -10.71 -19.86 -46.14
C LEU A 377 -11.08 -20.14 -47.61
N GLY A 378 -11.93 -19.29 -48.22
CA GLY A 378 -12.23 -19.38 -49.65
C GLY A 378 -10.99 -19.18 -50.52
N LEU A 379 -10.15 -18.20 -50.18
CA LEU A 379 -8.88 -17.97 -50.89
C LEU A 379 -7.92 -19.16 -50.74
N VAL A 380 -7.83 -19.74 -49.55
CA VAL A 380 -7.02 -20.95 -49.30
C VAL A 380 -7.51 -22.13 -50.14
N ALA A 381 -8.83 -22.35 -50.20
CA ALA A 381 -9.42 -23.40 -51.03
C ALA A 381 -9.07 -23.21 -52.52
N VAL A 382 -9.09 -21.98 -53.03
CA VAL A 382 -8.65 -21.66 -54.41
C VAL A 382 -7.17 -21.95 -54.60
N ILE A 383 -6.31 -21.55 -53.65
CA ILE A 383 -4.86 -21.81 -53.71
C ILE A 383 -4.56 -23.31 -53.69
N GLN A 384 -5.30 -24.09 -52.90
CA GLN A 384 -5.20 -25.56 -52.89
C GLN A 384 -5.67 -26.17 -54.21
N ALA A 385 -6.76 -25.65 -54.80
CA ALA A 385 -7.23 -26.07 -56.12
C ALA A 385 -6.22 -25.78 -57.25
N LEU A 386 -5.35 -24.77 -57.07
CA LEU A 386 -4.22 -24.48 -57.96
C LEU A 386 -2.99 -25.37 -57.71
N GLY A 387 -3.07 -26.35 -56.80
CA GLY A 387 -2.02 -27.34 -56.55
C GLY A 387 -0.98 -26.97 -55.49
N ALA A 388 -1.21 -25.91 -54.70
CA ALA A 388 -0.27 -25.55 -53.63
C ALA A 388 -0.33 -26.54 -52.46
N SER A 389 0.83 -26.97 -51.97
CA SER A 389 0.93 -27.90 -50.83
C SER A 389 0.72 -27.18 -49.48
N ILE A 390 0.30 -27.92 -48.45
CA ILE A 390 0.10 -27.38 -47.08
C ILE A 390 1.35 -26.63 -46.56
N PRO A 391 2.59 -27.15 -46.71
CA PRO A 391 3.79 -26.41 -46.34
C PRO A 391 3.96 -25.07 -47.07
N GLN A 392 3.64 -24.99 -48.37
CA GLN A 392 3.73 -23.72 -49.13
C GLN A 392 2.73 -22.68 -48.62
N ILE A 393 1.52 -23.11 -48.27
CA ILE A 393 0.49 -22.23 -47.71
C ILE A 393 0.91 -21.74 -46.31
N LEU A 394 1.51 -22.61 -45.48
CA LEU A 394 2.05 -22.23 -44.18
C LEU A 394 3.22 -21.24 -44.26
N ILE A 395 4.09 -21.36 -45.28
CA ILE A 395 5.14 -20.35 -45.54
C ILE A 395 4.52 -19.00 -45.87
N GLY A 396 3.52 -18.98 -46.76
CA GLY A 396 2.79 -17.76 -47.11
C GLY A 396 2.13 -17.12 -45.88
N LEU A 397 1.51 -17.93 -45.03
CA LEU A 397 0.93 -17.49 -43.76
C LEU A 397 1.99 -16.91 -42.81
N GLY A 398 3.16 -17.55 -42.71
CA GLY A 398 4.27 -17.10 -41.89
C GLY A 398 4.78 -15.71 -42.29
N ILE A 399 5.06 -15.50 -43.58
CA ILE A 399 5.49 -14.21 -44.13
C ILE A 399 4.42 -13.14 -43.92
N LEU A 400 3.16 -13.48 -44.18
CA LEU A 400 2.03 -12.56 -44.01
C LEU A 400 1.85 -12.16 -42.54
N ASN A 401 2.04 -13.08 -41.60
CA ASN A 401 2.02 -12.79 -40.16
C ASN A 401 3.11 -11.78 -39.76
N PHE A 402 4.33 -11.87 -40.30
CA PHE A 402 5.36 -10.85 -40.03
C PHE A 402 4.98 -9.46 -40.57
N ALA A 403 4.43 -9.41 -41.79
CA ALA A 403 3.96 -8.15 -42.38
C ALA A 403 2.83 -7.52 -41.55
N VAL A 404 1.86 -8.34 -41.11
CA VAL A 404 0.76 -7.91 -40.25
C VAL A 404 1.27 -7.49 -38.87
N ALA A 405 2.20 -8.22 -38.26
CA ALA A 405 2.79 -7.86 -36.96
C ALA A 405 3.49 -6.49 -37.01
N TRP A 406 4.24 -6.22 -38.10
CA TRP A 406 4.86 -4.91 -38.32
C TRP A 406 3.81 -3.80 -38.48
N LEU A 407 2.75 -4.04 -39.26
CA LEU A 407 1.65 -3.10 -39.44
C LEU A 407 0.90 -2.82 -38.11
N MET A 408 0.65 -3.87 -37.32
CA MET A 408 0.05 -3.78 -35.99
C MET A 408 0.91 -2.93 -35.04
N LEU A 409 2.23 -3.14 -35.03
CA LEU A 409 3.15 -2.36 -34.20
C LEU A 409 3.20 -0.89 -34.62
N LYS A 410 3.26 -0.61 -35.93
CA LYS A 410 3.28 0.75 -36.48
C LYS A 410 1.99 1.53 -36.22
N THR A 411 0.86 0.84 -36.19
CA THR A 411 -0.47 1.44 -36.01
C THR A 411 -1.04 1.28 -34.60
N LEU A 412 -0.24 0.78 -33.64
CA LEU A 412 -0.69 0.49 -32.29
C LEU A 412 -1.33 1.74 -31.64
N PRO A 413 -2.56 1.65 -31.11
CA PRO A 413 -3.21 2.77 -30.44
C PRO A 413 -2.54 3.21 -29.13
N THR A 414 -1.76 2.32 -28.51
CA THR A 414 -1.01 2.54 -27.27
C THR A 414 0.48 2.77 -27.57
N ASN A 415 1.23 3.35 -26.62
CA ASN A 415 2.68 3.48 -26.75
C ASN A 415 3.33 2.10 -26.43
N PRO A 416 4.02 1.44 -27.41
CA PRO A 416 4.63 0.13 -27.21
C PRO A 416 5.63 0.08 -26.05
N PHE A 417 6.40 1.14 -25.87
CA PHE A 417 7.42 1.22 -24.82
C PHE A 417 6.79 1.28 -23.43
N ARG A 418 5.77 2.12 -23.29
CA ARG A 418 5.02 2.22 -22.04
C ARG A 418 4.29 0.93 -21.69
N ASP A 419 3.71 0.28 -22.71
CA ASP A 419 3.07 -1.03 -22.57
C ASP A 419 4.07 -2.08 -22.07
N PHE A 420 5.28 -2.11 -22.65
CA PHE A 420 6.37 -2.98 -22.21
C PHE A 420 6.78 -2.74 -20.75
N ILE A 421 7.02 -1.48 -20.37
CA ILE A 421 7.40 -1.12 -19.00
C ILE A 421 6.27 -1.46 -18.01
N SER A 422 5.02 -1.20 -18.38
CA SER A 422 3.85 -1.57 -17.58
C SER A 422 3.77 -3.08 -17.36
N ILE A 423 4.00 -3.88 -18.41
CA ILE A 423 4.08 -5.35 -18.28
C ILE A 423 5.18 -5.70 -17.29
N LEU A 424 6.40 -5.17 -17.45
CA LEU A 424 7.54 -5.50 -16.57
C LEU A 424 7.23 -5.28 -15.08
N PHE A 425 6.69 -4.11 -14.72
CA PHE A 425 6.36 -3.81 -13.32
C PHE A 425 5.20 -4.66 -12.78
N ARG A 426 4.19 -4.96 -13.60
CA ARG A 426 3.03 -5.76 -13.17
C ARG A 426 3.38 -7.23 -13.06
N ALA A 427 4.08 -7.76 -14.06
CA ALA A 427 4.54 -9.12 -14.18
C ALA A 427 5.47 -9.50 -13.03
N PHE A 428 6.58 -8.76 -12.91
CA PHE A 428 7.66 -9.16 -12.03
C PHE A 428 7.54 -8.47 -10.67
N MET A 429 7.20 -7.18 -10.63
CA MET A 429 7.15 -6.38 -9.40
C MET A 429 5.75 -6.29 -8.76
N ARG A 430 4.75 -7.00 -9.29
CA ARG A 430 3.37 -7.06 -8.74
C ARG A 430 2.83 -5.66 -8.42
N LEU A 431 2.97 -4.74 -9.37
CA LEU A 431 2.58 -3.34 -9.23
C LEU A 431 1.10 -3.18 -8.83
N GLU A 432 0.87 -2.57 -7.68
CA GLU A 432 -0.43 -2.10 -7.20
C GLU A 432 -0.47 -0.57 -7.26
N VAL A 433 -1.56 -0.01 -7.78
CA VAL A 433 -1.75 1.44 -7.89
C VAL A 433 -3.10 1.79 -7.25
N GLU A 434 -3.08 2.68 -6.26
CA GLU A 434 -4.25 3.23 -5.58
C GLU A 434 -4.35 4.73 -5.87
N GLY A 435 -5.56 5.25 -6.11
CA GLY A 435 -5.80 6.67 -6.37
C GLY A 435 -5.51 7.14 -7.79
N LEU A 436 -5.52 6.26 -8.80
CA LEU A 436 -5.19 6.62 -10.19
C LEU A 436 -6.11 7.70 -10.77
N GLU A 437 -7.36 7.73 -10.32
CA GLU A 437 -8.36 8.75 -10.62
C GLU A 437 -7.95 10.16 -10.19
N ASN A 438 -7.10 10.31 -9.17
CA ASN A 438 -6.67 11.60 -8.65
C ASN A 438 -5.77 12.35 -9.63
N ILE A 439 -5.04 11.64 -10.50
CA ILE A 439 -4.31 12.25 -11.62
C ILE A 439 -5.30 12.97 -12.57
N LYS A 440 -6.46 12.35 -12.85
CA LYS A 440 -7.48 12.93 -13.74
C LYS A 440 -8.20 14.11 -13.11
N LYS A 441 -8.50 14.02 -11.80
CA LYS A 441 -9.11 15.12 -11.03
C LYS A 441 -8.25 16.38 -11.04
N ALA A 442 -6.93 16.24 -11.16
CA ALA A 442 -5.98 17.34 -11.14
C ALA A 442 -5.99 18.22 -12.42
N GLY A 443 -6.75 17.83 -13.45
CA GLY A 443 -6.94 18.61 -14.67
C GLY A 443 -5.91 18.32 -15.77
N ARG A 444 -5.75 19.27 -16.70
CA ARG A 444 -5.00 19.06 -17.95
C ARG A 444 -3.47 19.07 -17.78
N ALA A 445 -2.93 19.84 -16.84
CA ALA A 445 -1.48 19.99 -16.66
C ALA A 445 -1.05 19.89 -15.18
N PRO A 446 -1.30 18.75 -14.51
CA PRO A 446 -0.89 18.57 -13.11
C PRO A 446 0.63 18.43 -12.95
N ILE A 447 1.09 18.80 -11.75
CA ILE A 447 2.45 18.54 -11.29
C ILE A 447 2.42 17.28 -10.44
N ILE A 448 2.96 16.19 -10.98
CA ILE A 448 3.01 14.90 -10.29
C ILE A 448 4.29 14.89 -9.44
N ALA A 449 4.12 15.05 -8.13
CA ALA A 449 5.22 15.16 -7.16
C ALA A 449 5.47 13.79 -6.51
N LEU A 450 6.56 13.13 -6.92
CA LEU A 450 6.91 11.78 -6.46
C LEU A 450 8.05 11.81 -5.43
N ASN A 451 8.01 10.93 -4.42
CA ASN A 451 9.23 10.61 -3.67
C ASN A 451 10.21 9.84 -4.56
N HIS A 452 11.51 9.91 -4.25
CA HIS A 452 12.53 9.31 -5.11
C HIS A 452 13.36 8.24 -4.38
N VAL A 453 13.05 6.96 -4.64
CA VAL A 453 13.58 5.77 -3.97
C VAL A 453 14.45 4.87 -4.84
N SER A 454 14.31 4.91 -6.17
CA SER A 454 15.04 4.06 -7.11
C SER A 454 15.21 4.71 -8.49
N LEU A 455 16.19 4.25 -9.27
CA LEU A 455 16.35 4.67 -10.67
C LEU A 455 15.18 4.22 -11.54
N LEU A 456 14.37 3.27 -11.05
CA LEU A 456 13.16 2.78 -11.70
C LEU A 456 11.95 3.72 -11.56
N ASP A 457 12.01 4.72 -10.69
CA ASP A 457 10.84 5.55 -10.36
C ASP A 457 10.30 6.31 -11.57
N GLY A 458 11.17 6.81 -12.45
CA GLY A 458 10.76 7.47 -13.69
C GLY A 458 10.04 6.54 -14.67
N ALA A 459 10.53 5.30 -14.80
CA ALA A 459 9.88 4.27 -15.62
C ALA A 459 8.53 3.85 -15.02
N LEU A 460 8.45 3.74 -13.70
CA LEU A 460 7.21 3.46 -12.99
C LEU A 460 6.18 4.59 -13.16
N ALA A 461 6.61 5.85 -13.04
CA ALA A 461 5.78 7.01 -13.27
C ALA A 461 5.20 7.02 -14.70
N LEU A 462 6.03 6.70 -15.70
CA LEU A 462 5.55 6.54 -17.08
C LEU A 462 4.50 5.41 -17.22
N ALA A 463 4.67 4.31 -16.49
CA ALA A 463 3.70 3.20 -16.53
C ALA A 463 2.31 3.61 -16.02
N ILE A 464 2.25 4.49 -15.00
CA ILE A 464 1.00 4.88 -14.34
C ILE A 464 0.30 6.09 -14.98
N THR A 465 0.99 6.99 -15.70
CA THR A 465 0.39 8.24 -16.23
C THR A 465 -0.22 8.10 -17.62
N GLU A 466 -1.54 8.28 -17.80
CA GLU A 466 -2.23 8.13 -19.11
C GLU A 466 -1.63 8.96 -20.26
N GLU A 467 -1.31 10.23 -20.01
CA GLU A 467 -0.55 11.08 -20.92
C GLU A 467 0.95 10.98 -20.60
N GLU A 468 1.81 11.23 -21.58
CA GLU A 468 3.28 11.23 -21.37
C GLU A 468 3.71 12.53 -20.66
N PRO A 469 4.06 12.47 -19.36
CA PRO A 469 4.53 13.65 -18.66
C PRO A 469 5.94 14.01 -19.11
N THR A 470 6.28 15.29 -19.02
CA THR A 470 7.68 15.72 -19.15
C THR A 470 8.36 15.49 -17.80
N PHE A 471 9.38 14.64 -17.76
CA PHE A 471 10.13 14.38 -16.53
C PHE A 471 11.25 15.41 -16.33
N ALA A 472 11.28 16.01 -15.15
CA ALA A 472 12.42 16.76 -14.66
C ALA A 472 13.53 15.80 -14.23
N VAL A 473 14.65 15.75 -14.97
CA VAL A 473 15.76 14.81 -14.71
C VAL A 473 17.03 15.59 -14.40
N ASP A 474 17.84 15.11 -13.45
CA ASP A 474 19.17 15.70 -13.19
C ASP A 474 20.05 15.68 -14.45
N TYR A 475 20.78 16.77 -14.69
CA TYR A 475 21.62 16.93 -15.88
C TYR A 475 22.68 15.83 -16.04
N LYS A 476 23.34 15.40 -14.96
CA LYS A 476 24.39 14.36 -15.03
C LYS A 476 23.78 13.00 -15.33
N ILE A 477 22.66 12.67 -14.69
CA ILE A 477 21.92 11.42 -14.95
C ILE A 477 21.45 11.39 -16.40
N ALA A 478 20.94 12.51 -16.94
CA ALA A 478 20.49 12.59 -18.32
C ALA A 478 21.62 12.33 -19.35
N GLN A 479 22.88 12.61 -18.99
CA GLN A 479 24.03 12.34 -19.83
C GLN A 479 24.56 10.91 -19.76
N ALA A 480 24.17 10.11 -18.76
CA ALA A 480 24.68 8.75 -18.58
C ALA A 480 24.36 7.86 -19.79
N TRP A 481 25.36 7.12 -20.28
CA TRP A 481 25.27 6.35 -21.53
C TRP A 481 24.11 5.33 -21.51
N TRP A 482 23.83 4.73 -20.35
CA TRP A 482 22.78 3.73 -20.17
C TRP A 482 21.38 4.35 -20.03
N VAL A 483 21.27 5.63 -19.68
CA VAL A 483 20.00 6.37 -19.55
C VAL A 483 19.55 6.96 -20.90
N ARG A 484 20.50 7.34 -21.76
CA ARG A 484 20.21 7.98 -23.07
C ARG A 484 19.22 7.20 -23.95
N PRO A 485 19.30 5.86 -24.10
CA PRO A 485 18.33 5.12 -24.90
C PRO A 485 16.91 5.25 -24.35
N PHE A 486 16.76 5.23 -23.02
CA PHE A 486 15.46 5.41 -22.34
C PHE A 486 14.89 6.82 -22.57
N LEU A 487 15.73 7.84 -22.47
CA LEU A 487 15.32 9.24 -22.66
C LEU A 487 14.90 9.59 -24.09
N LYS A 488 15.36 8.83 -25.10
CA LYS A 488 14.84 9.00 -26.48
C LYS A 488 13.38 8.55 -26.63
N MET A 489 12.88 7.76 -25.68
CA MET A 489 11.54 7.16 -25.72
C MET A 489 10.54 7.87 -24.79
N CYS A 490 10.95 8.93 -24.09
CA CYS A 490 10.09 9.71 -23.20
C CYS A 490 10.39 11.22 -23.27
N LYS A 491 9.43 12.05 -22.86
CA LYS A 491 9.65 13.50 -22.73
C LYS A 491 10.41 13.77 -21.44
N PHE A 492 11.55 14.46 -21.54
CA PHE A 492 12.34 14.84 -20.37
C PHE A 492 12.92 16.25 -20.55
N LEU A 493 13.19 16.90 -19.42
CA LEU A 493 13.88 18.17 -19.35
C LEU A 493 15.05 18.04 -18.36
N PRO A 494 16.31 18.16 -18.82
CA PRO A 494 17.46 18.13 -17.94
C PRO A 494 17.50 19.42 -17.10
N LEU A 495 17.56 19.27 -15.79
CA LEU A 495 17.66 20.36 -14.83
C LEU A 495 19.09 20.48 -14.31
N ASP A 496 19.66 21.67 -14.51
CA ASP A 496 20.92 22.07 -13.91
C ASP A 496 20.62 23.07 -12.78
N PRO A 497 20.84 22.71 -11.50
CA PRO A 497 20.61 23.60 -10.36
C PRO A 497 21.42 24.91 -10.44
N THR A 498 22.51 24.93 -11.21
CA THR A 498 23.36 26.12 -11.38
C THR A 498 22.79 27.10 -12.39
N LYS A 499 21.77 26.72 -13.18
CA LYS A 499 21.17 27.55 -14.23
C LYS A 499 19.73 27.94 -13.87
N PRO A 500 19.47 29.22 -13.51
CA PRO A 500 18.14 29.71 -13.15
C PRO A 500 17.07 29.57 -14.27
N MET A 501 17.50 29.42 -15.53
CA MET A 501 16.59 29.25 -16.68
C MET A 501 15.81 27.94 -16.65
N ALA A 502 16.29 26.91 -15.94
CA ALA A 502 15.66 25.59 -15.91
C ALA A 502 14.23 25.63 -15.32
N THR A 503 14.00 26.46 -14.29
CA THR A 503 12.66 26.66 -13.71
C THR A 503 11.71 27.38 -14.67
N ARG A 504 12.20 28.33 -15.49
CA ARG A 504 11.38 29.01 -16.51
C ARG A 504 10.92 28.04 -17.60
N SER A 505 11.79 27.13 -18.03
CA SER A 505 11.44 26.10 -19.01
C SER A 505 10.35 25.16 -18.48
N LEU A 506 10.42 24.75 -17.21
CA LEU A 506 9.35 23.96 -16.59
C LEU A 506 8.02 24.72 -16.53
N ILE A 507 8.04 25.99 -16.13
CA ILE A 507 6.83 26.83 -16.11
C ILE A 507 6.18 26.88 -17.50
N LYS A 508 6.99 27.05 -18.55
CA LYS A 508 6.50 27.09 -19.94
C LYS A 508 5.82 25.77 -20.35
N VAL A 509 6.42 24.62 -20.02
CA VAL A 509 5.85 23.29 -20.33
C VAL A 509 4.48 23.09 -19.67
N VAL A 510 4.32 23.52 -18.42
CA VAL A 510 3.00 23.47 -17.74
C VAL A 510 2.00 24.42 -18.40
N GLN A 511 2.41 25.64 -18.74
CA GLN A 511 1.56 26.64 -19.40
C GLN A 511 1.12 26.21 -20.81
N GLU A 512 1.96 25.45 -21.52
CA GLU A 512 1.63 24.80 -22.80
C GLU A 512 0.63 23.63 -22.63
N GLY A 513 0.25 23.30 -21.40
CA GLY A 513 -0.78 22.30 -21.08
C GLY A 513 -0.26 20.88 -20.97
N SER A 514 1.04 20.68 -20.72
CA SER A 514 1.63 19.35 -20.54
C SER A 514 1.82 19.00 -19.06
N PRO A 515 1.45 17.79 -18.60
CA PRO A 515 1.76 17.33 -17.25
C PRO A 515 3.27 17.19 -17.04
N ILE A 516 3.72 17.43 -15.81
CA ILE A 516 5.14 17.30 -15.44
C ILE A 516 5.29 16.32 -14.28
N GLY A 517 6.23 15.38 -14.43
CA GLY A 517 6.70 14.53 -13.34
C GLY A 517 7.91 15.18 -12.67
N ILE A 518 7.79 15.51 -11.38
CA ILE A 518 8.87 16.11 -10.60
C ILE A 518 9.19 15.21 -9.40
N PHE A 519 10.47 15.02 -9.15
CA PHE A 519 11.00 14.48 -7.90
C PHE A 519 11.44 15.65 -7.02
N PRO A 520 10.63 16.11 -6.04
CA PRO A 520 10.92 17.35 -5.32
C PRO A 520 12.24 17.30 -4.53
N GLU A 521 12.71 16.10 -4.20
CA GLU A 521 14.00 15.87 -3.54
C GLU A 521 15.22 16.12 -4.44
N GLY A 522 15.05 16.16 -5.77
CA GLY A 522 16.11 16.41 -6.75
C GLY A 522 17.21 15.33 -6.84
N ARG A 523 17.15 14.30 -5.99
CA ARG A 523 18.10 13.18 -5.91
C ARG A 523 17.41 11.94 -5.37
N LEU A 524 17.99 10.77 -5.61
CA LEU A 524 17.58 9.55 -4.92
C LEU A 524 17.85 9.64 -3.42
N THR A 525 16.91 9.14 -2.64
CA THR A 525 17.07 9.00 -1.19
C THR A 525 18.23 8.06 -0.86
N VAL A 526 18.99 8.43 0.17
CA VAL A 526 20.07 7.61 0.75
C VAL A 526 19.76 7.17 2.18
N THR A 527 18.62 7.62 2.71
CA THR A 527 18.12 7.35 4.06
C THR A 527 16.86 6.49 4.04
N GLY A 528 16.09 6.51 2.95
CA GLY A 528 14.79 5.85 2.83
C GLY A 528 13.61 6.71 3.30
N THR A 529 13.89 7.93 3.76
CA THR A 529 12.91 8.93 4.20
C THR A 529 12.96 10.18 3.32
N LEU A 530 12.03 11.12 3.54
CA LEU A 530 11.97 12.39 2.81
C LEU A 530 13.23 13.23 3.10
N MET A 531 13.99 13.53 2.04
CA MET A 531 15.13 14.43 2.10
C MET A 531 14.69 15.90 1.86
N LYS A 532 15.67 16.79 1.67
CA LYS A 532 15.43 18.19 1.33
C LYS A 532 14.59 18.30 0.07
N VAL A 533 13.46 19.01 0.17
CA VAL A 533 12.66 19.44 -0.99
C VAL A 533 13.24 20.73 -1.56
N TYR A 534 13.40 20.79 -2.89
CA TYR A 534 13.93 21.96 -3.59
C TYR A 534 12.82 22.97 -3.94
N ASP A 535 13.05 24.23 -3.59
CA ASP A 535 12.10 25.34 -3.87
C ASP A 535 11.75 25.49 -5.36
N GLY A 536 12.67 25.08 -6.26
CA GLY A 536 12.45 25.18 -7.70
C GLY A 536 11.20 24.42 -8.17
N ALA A 537 10.94 23.24 -7.60
CA ALA A 537 9.73 22.46 -7.88
C ALA A 537 8.47 23.19 -7.38
N ALA A 538 8.53 23.76 -6.18
CA ALA A 538 7.42 24.50 -5.60
C ALA A 538 7.08 25.78 -6.37
N MET A 539 8.10 26.46 -6.89
CA MET A 539 7.93 27.68 -7.70
C MET A 539 7.16 27.42 -9.00
N VAL A 540 7.29 26.22 -9.60
CA VAL A 540 6.52 25.87 -10.81
C VAL A 540 5.04 25.79 -10.48
N ALA A 541 4.69 25.14 -9.36
CA ALA A 541 3.31 25.05 -8.88
C ALA A 541 2.73 26.43 -8.52
N ASP A 542 3.45 27.22 -7.72
CA ASP A 542 3.03 28.58 -7.32
C ASP A 542 2.81 29.50 -8.53
N LYS A 543 3.70 29.49 -9.53
CA LYS A 543 3.62 30.40 -10.68
C LYS A 543 2.60 29.99 -11.75
N THR A 544 2.34 28.70 -11.88
CA THR A 544 1.39 28.19 -12.89
C THR A 544 -0.02 28.08 -12.33
N GLY A 545 -0.18 28.06 -11.00
CA GLY A 545 -1.45 27.79 -10.33
C GLY A 545 -1.93 26.35 -10.50
N SER A 546 -1.08 25.45 -10.97
CA SER A 546 -1.42 24.06 -11.27
C SER A 546 -1.54 23.23 -10.00
N MET A 547 -2.40 22.22 -10.06
CA MET A 547 -2.56 21.26 -8.97
C MET A 547 -1.31 20.39 -8.82
N VAL A 548 -0.90 20.14 -7.58
CA VAL A 548 0.15 19.20 -7.22
C VAL A 548 -0.50 17.88 -6.82
N VAL A 549 -0.11 16.78 -7.48
CA VAL A 549 -0.57 15.42 -7.17
C VAL A 549 0.53 14.71 -6.38
N PRO A 550 0.38 14.49 -5.07
CA PRO A 550 1.38 13.80 -4.26
C PRO A 550 1.35 12.29 -4.54
N VAL A 551 2.50 11.71 -4.88
CA VAL A 551 2.61 10.28 -5.22
C VAL A 551 3.69 9.62 -4.36
N LYS A 552 3.27 8.60 -3.62
CA LYS A 552 4.17 7.73 -2.86
C LYS A 552 4.46 6.45 -3.64
N ILE A 553 5.74 6.16 -3.81
CA ILE A 553 6.29 4.91 -4.31
C ILE A 553 6.88 4.14 -3.12
N ASP A 554 6.39 2.92 -2.93
CA ASP A 554 6.87 1.93 -1.97
C ASP A 554 7.30 0.64 -2.67
N GLY A 555 8.30 -0.04 -2.12
CA GLY A 555 8.86 -1.30 -2.59
C GLY A 555 10.10 -1.14 -3.47
N LEU A 556 10.20 -0.08 -4.27
CA LEU A 556 11.35 0.13 -5.16
C LEU A 556 12.65 0.48 -4.41
N GLU A 557 12.56 0.97 -3.17
CA GLU A 557 13.70 1.13 -2.26
C GLU A 557 14.38 -0.21 -1.93
N LYS A 558 13.69 -1.35 -2.13
CA LYS A 558 14.23 -2.71 -1.97
C LYS A 558 14.87 -3.23 -3.25
N SER A 559 14.79 -2.52 -4.37
CA SER A 559 15.41 -2.95 -5.63
C SER A 559 16.93 -2.77 -5.59
N TYR A 560 17.66 -3.51 -6.44
CA TYR A 560 19.11 -3.31 -6.61
C TYR A 560 19.47 -1.98 -7.29
N LEU A 561 18.47 -1.27 -7.85
CA LEU A 561 18.60 0.04 -8.46
C LEU A 561 18.31 1.19 -7.49
N SER A 562 18.09 0.88 -6.20
CA SER A 562 18.07 1.86 -5.12
C SER A 562 19.48 2.13 -4.59
N TYR A 563 19.70 3.32 -4.02
CA TYR A 563 20.95 3.68 -3.36
C TYR A 563 21.03 3.20 -1.90
N LEU A 564 19.96 2.60 -1.37
CA LEU A 564 19.98 1.99 -0.05
C LEU A 564 20.76 0.66 -0.06
N ASP A 565 21.69 0.48 0.87
CA ASP A 565 22.48 -0.75 1.05
C ASP A 565 21.75 -1.83 1.86
N ASN A 566 22.33 -3.04 1.89
CA ASN A 566 21.79 -4.18 2.64
C ASN A 566 21.79 -3.96 4.16
N GLY A 567 22.59 -3.02 4.67
CA GLY A 567 22.58 -2.63 6.08
C GLY A 567 21.35 -1.81 6.46
N LYS A 568 20.84 -1.01 5.51
CA LYS A 568 19.64 -0.17 5.63
C LYS A 568 18.35 -0.93 5.29
N ILE A 569 18.37 -1.77 4.27
CA ILE A 569 17.17 -2.50 3.84
C ILE A 569 17.51 -3.82 3.16
N ARG A 570 16.65 -4.84 3.31
CA ARG A 570 16.83 -6.12 2.61
C ARG A 570 16.45 -5.99 1.13
N ARG A 571 17.44 -5.95 0.24
CA ARG A 571 17.24 -5.89 -1.21
C ARG A 571 16.62 -7.16 -1.78
N ARG A 572 15.88 -7.01 -2.89
CA ARG A 572 15.17 -8.08 -3.63
C ARG A 572 15.21 -7.75 -5.13
N LEU A 573 15.28 -8.78 -5.97
CA LEU A 573 15.25 -8.62 -7.44
C LEU A 573 13.91 -8.07 -7.94
N PHE A 574 12.81 -8.63 -7.42
CA PHE A 574 11.45 -8.28 -7.84
C PHE A 574 10.59 -7.95 -6.60
N PRO A 575 10.85 -6.79 -5.94
CA PRO A 575 10.05 -6.38 -4.81
C PRO A 575 8.61 -6.11 -5.25
N LYS A 576 7.65 -6.33 -4.34
CA LYS A 576 6.28 -5.86 -4.56
C LYS A 576 6.29 -4.33 -4.55
N VAL A 577 5.74 -3.70 -5.57
CA VAL A 577 5.67 -2.23 -5.68
C VAL A 577 4.24 -1.77 -5.45
N LYS A 578 4.08 -0.81 -4.55
CA LYS A 578 2.81 -0.12 -4.31
C LYS A 578 2.99 1.36 -4.64
N VAL A 579 2.06 1.92 -5.40
CA VAL A 579 1.97 3.35 -5.67
C VAL A 579 0.68 3.87 -5.08
N THR A 580 0.78 4.87 -4.22
CA THR A 580 -0.38 5.54 -3.62
C THR A 580 -0.40 6.99 -4.09
N ILE A 581 -1.51 7.39 -4.70
CA ILE A 581 -1.70 8.72 -5.29
C ILE A 581 -2.77 9.44 -4.48
N LEU A 582 -2.38 10.50 -3.76
CA LEU A 582 -3.31 11.27 -2.93
C LEU A 582 -4.11 12.27 -3.78
N GLU A 583 -5.14 12.85 -3.17
CA GLU A 583 -5.94 13.91 -3.80
C GLU A 583 -5.04 15.10 -4.19
N PRO A 584 -5.32 15.74 -5.34
CA PRO A 584 -4.55 16.89 -5.79
C PRO A 584 -4.73 18.07 -4.83
N VAL A 585 -3.62 18.73 -4.50
CA VAL A 585 -3.59 19.90 -3.62
C VAL A 585 -3.09 21.14 -4.37
N LYS A 586 -3.65 22.29 -4.06
CA LYS A 586 -3.14 23.58 -4.54
C LYS A 586 -2.15 24.12 -3.52
N LEU A 587 -1.00 24.61 -3.97
CA LEU A 587 -0.08 25.29 -3.05
C LEU A 587 -0.62 26.68 -2.72
N GLU A 588 -0.88 26.92 -1.45
CA GLU A 588 -1.26 28.23 -0.93
C GLU A 588 -0.01 28.97 -0.46
N VAL A 589 0.29 30.10 -1.10
CA VAL A 589 1.41 30.97 -0.74
C VAL A 589 0.88 32.39 -0.63
N PRO A 590 1.06 33.07 0.52
CA PRO A 590 0.50 34.40 0.72
C PRO A 590 0.90 35.38 -0.39
N ALA A 591 -0.06 36.17 -0.87
CA ALA A 591 0.08 37.00 -2.08
C ALA A 591 1.05 38.17 -1.89
N GLU A 592 1.16 38.67 -0.67
CA GLU A 592 2.02 39.74 -0.21
C GLU A 592 3.51 39.37 -0.26
N LEU A 593 3.85 38.08 -0.17
CA LEU A 593 5.23 37.62 -0.21
C LEU A 593 5.81 37.75 -1.62
N LYS A 594 6.98 38.38 -1.72
CA LYS A 594 7.73 38.60 -2.97
C LYS A 594 9.15 38.04 -2.90
N GLY A 595 9.77 37.85 -4.06
CA GLY A 595 11.18 37.47 -4.20
C GLY A 595 11.57 36.20 -3.45
N ARG A 596 12.64 36.27 -2.64
CA ARG A 596 13.18 35.14 -1.86
C ARG A 596 12.19 34.61 -0.82
N LYS A 597 11.46 35.48 -0.12
CA LYS A 597 10.49 35.09 0.91
C LYS A 597 9.38 34.21 0.31
N ARG A 598 8.83 34.59 -0.84
CA ARG A 598 7.82 33.80 -1.56
C ARG A 598 8.33 32.42 -1.94
N ARG A 599 9.58 32.34 -2.43
CA ARG A 599 10.22 31.08 -2.80
C ARG A 599 10.37 30.13 -1.62
N THR A 600 10.83 30.65 -0.48
CA THR A 600 10.98 29.86 0.75
C THR A 600 9.62 29.38 1.29
N ALA A 601 8.60 30.23 1.25
CA ALA A 601 7.23 29.86 1.64
C ALA A 601 6.67 28.76 0.73
N ALA A 602 6.82 28.88 -0.60
CA ALA A 602 6.41 27.85 -1.55
C ALA A 602 7.14 26.52 -1.29
N GLY A 603 8.46 26.57 -1.06
CA GLY A 603 9.27 25.39 -0.72
C GLY A 603 8.78 24.71 0.56
N ALA A 604 8.47 25.48 1.60
CA ALA A 604 7.91 24.97 2.86
C ALA A 604 6.53 24.35 2.68
N ALA A 605 5.66 24.96 1.85
CA ALA A 605 4.35 24.41 1.51
C ALA A 605 4.47 23.06 0.78
N LEU A 606 5.36 22.95 -0.22
CA LEU A 606 5.60 21.68 -0.91
C LEU A 606 6.23 20.63 0.03
N TYR A 607 7.14 21.03 0.92
CA TYR A 607 7.67 20.13 1.94
C TYR A 607 6.56 19.61 2.87
N GLN A 608 5.61 20.46 3.25
CA GLN A 608 4.45 20.04 4.04
C GLN A 608 3.60 19.01 3.29
N VAL A 609 3.33 19.23 2.00
CA VAL A 609 2.62 18.28 1.13
C VAL A 609 3.33 16.92 1.10
N MET A 610 4.66 16.92 0.90
CA MET A 610 5.44 15.68 0.87
C MET A 610 5.53 14.98 2.25
N SER A 611 5.54 15.76 3.34
CA SER A 611 5.54 15.21 4.71
C SER A 611 4.18 14.61 5.07
N ASN A 612 3.08 15.27 4.69
CA ASN A 612 1.72 14.73 4.82
C ASN A 612 1.56 13.46 3.98
N LEU A 613 2.07 13.45 2.75
CA LEU A 613 2.11 12.25 1.91
C LEU A 613 2.73 11.06 2.64
N LEU A 614 3.91 11.23 3.24
CA LEU A 614 4.55 10.14 3.99
C LEU A 614 3.72 9.66 5.19
N PHE A 615 3.08 10.59 5.90
CA PHE A 615 2.28 10.26 7.08
C PHE A 615 0.97 9.55 6.71
N GLU A 616 0.20 10.11 5.76
CA GLU A 616 -1.12 9.58 5.36
C GLU A 616 -1.02 8.20 4.71
N THR A 617 0.11 7.91 4.04
CA THR A 617 0.35 6.59 3.45
C THR A 617 1.01 5.59 4.41
N ALA A 618 1.36 6.01 5.64
CA ALA A 618 1.98 5.12 6.61
C ALA A 618 0.95 4.12 7.17
N ASP A 619 1.36 2.85 7.30
CA ASP A 619 0.49 1.82 7.89
C ASP A 619 0.37 2.00 9.41
N THR A 620 -0.71 2.66 9.82
CA THR A 620 -1.15 2.83 11.21
C THR A 620 -2.29 1.88 11.57
N SER A 621 -2.64 0.95 10.67
CA SER A 621 -3.73 -0.01 10.81
C SER A 621 -3.31 -1.34 11.45
N SER A 622 -2.14 -1.36 12.09
CA SER A 622 -1.58 -2.52 12.77
C SER A 622 -1.57 -2.33 14.29
N THR A 623 -1.20 -3.39 15.02
CA THR A 623 -0.86 -3.28 16.44
C THR A 623 0.62 -3.00 16.61
N VAL A 624 1.04 -2.43 17.74
CA VAL A 624 2.46 -2.17 18.02
C VAL A 624 3.31 -3.43 17.87
N LEU A 625 2.91 -4.54 18.50
CA LEU A 625 3.58 -5.84 18.34
C LEU A 625 3.54 -6.34 16.88
N GLY A 626 2.39 -6.20 16.21
CA GLY A 626 2.26 -6.56 14.79
C GLY A 626 3.27 -5.82 13.91
N ARG A 627 3.44 -4.52 14.13
CA ARG A 627 4.39 -3.69 13.39
C ARG A 627 5.85 -4.03 13.71
N VAL A 628 6.18 -4.37 14.96
CA VAL A 628 7.52 -4.87 15.35
C VAL A 628 7.81 -6.22 14.67
N ILE A 629 6.83 -7.12 14.60
CA ILE A 629 6.95 -8.39 13.87
C ILE A 629 7.18 -8.14 12.38
N GLN A 630 6.43 -7.21 11.77
CA GLN A 630 6.62 -6.83 10.37
C GLN A 630 8.01 -6.23 10.13
N ALA A 631 8.47 -5.33 11.00
CA ALA A 631 9.82 -4.78 10.94
C ALA A 631 10.87 -5.90 11.01
N ALA A 632 10.71 -6.88 11.90
CA ALA A 632 11.59 -8.05 11.99
C ALA A 632 11.61 -8.89 10.70
N GLN A 633 10.49 -8.97 9.97
CA GLN A 633 10.43 -9.67 8.67
C GLN A 633 11.06 -8.84 7.54
N GLU A 634 10.92 -7.50 7.59
CA GLU A 634 11.45 -6.54 6.62
C GLU A 634 12.98 -6.42 6.73
N PHE A 635 13.49 -6.14 7.93
CA PHE A 635 14.91 -5.95 8.20
C PHE A 635 15.66 -7.24 8.50
N GLY A 636 14.96 -8.29 8.94
CA GLY A 636 15.49 -9.63 9.19
C GLY A 636 15.57 -10.01 10.67
N MET A 637 15.13 -11.22 10.98
CA MET A 637 15.04 -11.77 12.35
C MET A 637 16.39 -11.87 13.09
N LYS A 638 17.51 -11.86 12.37
CA LYS A 638 18.86 -11.92 12.95
C LYS A 638 19.42 -10.53 13.29
N LYS A 639 18.75 -9.45 12.87
CA LYS A 639 19.19 -8.08 13.17
C LYS A 639 19.07 -7.78 14.66
N LEU A 640 20.02 -7.02 15.20
CA LEU A 640 19.99 -6.51 16.57
C LEU A 640 18.72 -5.66 16.78
N ALA A 641 18.00 -5.90 17.87
CA ALA A 641 16.81 -5.14 18.24
C ALA A 641 17.05 -4.32 19.49
N VAL A 642 17.48 -4.98 20.57
CA VAL A 642 17.73 -4.34 21.87
C VAL A 642 19.03 -4.86 22.48
N GLU A 643 19.68 -4.01 23.26
CA GLU A 643 20.91 -4.31 23.99
C GLU A 643 20.87 -3.61 25.35
N ASP A 644 21.45 -4.22 26.38
CA ASP A 644 21.68 -3.59 27.68
C ASP A 644 22.99 -4.13 28.31
N PRO A 645 23.60 -3.43 29.27
CA PRO A 645 24.90 -3.82 29.82
C PRO A 645 24.87 -5.09 30.68
N VAL A 646 23.70 -5.57 31.09
CA VAL A 646 23.54 -6.69 32.04
C VAL A 646 23.26 -8.01 31.31
N THR A 647 22.35 -7.99 30.35
CA THR A 647 21.87 -9.17 29.62
C THR A 647 22.43 -9.27 28.21
N GLY A 648 23.16 -8.25 27.74
CA GLY A 648 23.81 -8.21 26.44
C GLY A 648 22.82 -7.92 25.31
N SER A 649 23.00 -8.59 24.17
CA SER A 649 22.30 -8.26 22.92
C SER A 649 21.18 -9.25 22.58
N LEU A 650 20.00 -8.74 22.23
CA LEU A 650 18.89 -9.51 21.66
C LEU A 650 18.59 -9.09 20.22
N THR A 651 18.57 -10.08 19.34
CA THR A 651 18.05 -9.89 17.98
C THR A 651 16.53 -9.83 17.99
N TYR A 652 15.91 -9.32 16.91
CA TYR A 652 14.45 -9.36 16.76
C TYR A 652 13.87 -10.75 16.99
N GLY A 653 14.51 -11.79 16.43
CA GLY A 653 14.08 -13.17 16.60
C GLY A 653 14.12 -13.64 18.06
N LYS A 654 15.15 -13.26 18.83
CA LYS A 654 15.25 -13.58 20.26
C LYS A 654 14.24 -12.79 21.09
N LEU A 655 14.11 -11.49 20.85
CA LEU A 655 13.15 -10.61 21.53
C LEU A 655 11.71 -11.09 21.33
N LEU A 656 11.30 -11.37 20.09
CA LEU A 656 9.96 -11.84 19.76
C LEU A 656 9.69 -13.26 20.25
N THR A 657 10.72 -14.11 20.32
CA THR A 657 10.60 -15.42 20.98
C THR A 657 10.34 -15.24 22.47
N GLY A 658 11.10 -14.36 23.15
CA GLY A 658 10.88 -14.02 24.56
C GLY A 658 9.47 -13.48 24.81
N ALA A 659 9.01 -12.53 23.98
CA ALA A 659 7.67 -11.98 24.04
C ALA A 659 6.58 -13.06 23.84
N ALA A 660 6.77 -14.00 22.91
CA ALA A 660 5.83 -15.10 22.69
C ALA A 660 5.77 -16.08 23.87
N VAL A 661 6.93 -16.38 24.50
CA VAL A 661 6.99 -17.24 25.69
C VAL A 661 6.32 -16.58 26.88
N LEU A 662 6.71 -15.34 27.20
CA LEU A 662 6.14 -14.57 28.30
C LEU A 662 4.64 -14.36 28.09
N GLY A 663 4.22 -13.98 26.87
CA GLY A 663 2.81 -13.81 26.55
C GLY A 663 1.98 -15.07 26.75
N ALA A 664 2.53 -16.27 26.52
CA ALA A 664 1.83 -17.52 26.78
C ALA A 664 1.59 -17.73 28.28
N LYS A 665 2.60 -17.45 29.12
CA LYS A 665 2.48 -17.53 30.58
C LYS A 665 1.50 -16.49 31.12
N PHE A 666 1.61 -15.25 30.64
CA PHE A 666 0.71 -14.16 31.06
C PHE A 666 -0.74 -14.44 30.68
N ARG A 667 -1.00 -14.98 29.48
CA ARG A 667 -2.34 -15.37 29.04
C ARG A 667 -2.94 -16.46 29.93
N ALA A 668 -2.13 -17.44 30.36
CA ALA A 668 -2.61 -18.55 31.18
C ALA A 668 -2.84 -18.15 32.64
N ARG A 669 -2.02 -17.24 33.18
CA ARG A 669 -2.00 -16.91 34.61
C ARG A 669 -2.93 -15.76 34.99
N PHE A 670 -3.10 -14.78 34.12
CA PHE A 670 -3.81 -13.55 34.46
C PHE A 670 -5.15 -13.47 33.73
N PRO A 671 -6.29 -13.41 34.44
CA PRO A 671 -7.59 -13.18 33.81
C PRO A 671 -7.84 -11.71 33.44
N GLU A 672 -7.23 -10.76 34.14
CA GLU A 672 -7.49 -9.33 33.97
C GLU A 672 -6.99 -8.76 32.63
N ALA A 673 -7.63 -7.67 32.18
CA ALA A 673 -7.26 -6.99 30.94
C ALA A 673 -5.97 -6.18 31.07
N ASN A 674 -5.75 -5.55 32.23
CA ASN A 674 -4.64 -4.63 32.49
C ASN A 674 -3.64 -5.26 33.47
N ILE A 675 -2.36 -5.28 33.11
CA ILE A 675 -1.29 -5.79 33.97
C ILE A 675 -0.32 -4.66 34.29
N GLY A 676 -0.03 -4.47 35.58
CA GLY A 676 0.97 -3.50 36.02
C GLY A 676 2.36 -3.91 35.60
N VAL A 677 3.14 -3.00 35.02
CA VAL A 677 4.54 -3.24 34.66
C VAL A 677 5.40 -2.20 35.36
N MET A 678 6.29 -2.67 36.24
CA MET A 678 7.20 -1.85 37.01
C MET A 678 8.63 -2.36 36.83
N LEU A 679 9.30 -1.90 35.77
CA LEU A 679 10.61 -2.36 35.35
C LEU A 679 11.51 -1.18 34.92
N PRO A 680 12.84 -1.31 35.04
CA PRO A 680 13.78 -0.31 34.56
C PRO A 680 13.94 -0.40 33.04
N ASN A 681 14.68 0.56 32.45
CA ASN A 681 15.15 0.44 31.09
C ASN A 681 16.13 -0.74 30.96
N ALA A 682 15.64 -1.85 30.41
CA ALA A 682 16.40 -3.06 30.15
C ALA A 682 15.73 -3.90 29.06
N ASN A 683 16.45 -4.85 28.49
CA ASN A 683 15.91 -5.79 27.51
C ASN A 683 14.68 -6.55 28.04
N GLY A 684 14.69 -6.88 29.34
CA GLY A 684 13.57 -7.54 30.02
C GLY A 684 12.28 -6.72 30.00
N ALA A 685 12.37 -5.38 30.07
CA ALA A 685 11.20 -4.51 29.97
C ALA A 685 10.58 -4.57 28.57
N ALA A 686 11.39 -4.46 27.51
CA ALA A 686 10.92 -4.59 26.13
C ALA A 686 10.27 -5.95 25.87
N ALA A 687 10.88 -7.05 26.33
CA ALA A 687 10.32 -8.39 26.19
C ALA A 687 9.00 -8.56 26.96
N THR A 688 8.91 -7.98 28.16
CA THR A 688 7.70 -8.04 29.00
C THR A 688 6.55 -7.24 28.40
N ILE A 689 6.78 -6.00 27.98
CA ILE A 689 5.77 -5.13 27.35
C ILE A 689 5.19 -5.83 26.11
N LEU A 690 6.06 -6.31 25.21
CA LEU A 690 5.63 -7.03 24.02
C LEU A 690 4.94 -8.37 24.36
N GLY A 691 5.34 -9.03 25.45
CA GLY A 691 4.70 -10.24 25.95
C GLY A 691 3.28 -10.00 26.46
N VAL A 692 3.07 -8.93 27.23
CA VAL A 692 1.74 -8.50 27.70
C VAL A 692 0.84 -8.19 26.50
N MET A 693 1.34 -7.43 25.51
CA MET A 693 0.61 -7.16 24.27
C MET A 693 0.30 -8.44 23.49
N SER A 694 1.25 -9.38 23.39
CA SER A 694 1.05 -10.67 22.71
C SER A 694 -0.06 -11.50 23.36
N ALA A 695 -0.19 -11.43 24.68
CA ALA A 695 -1.24 -12.08 25.46
C ALA A 695 -2.63 -11.46 25.25
N GLY A 696 -2.75 -10.35 24.50
CA GLY A 696 -3.99 -9.60 24.31
C GLY A 696 -4.34 -8.70 25.48
N LYS A 697 -3.36 -8.37 26.32
CA LYS A 697 -3.53 -7.57 27.55
C LYS A 697 -2.86 -6.21 27.39
N VAL A 698 -3.20 -5.28 28.28
CA VAL A 698 -2.72 -3.90 28.26
C VAL A 698 -1.68 -3.70 29.36
N PRO A 699 -0.42 -3.37 29.03
CA PRO A 699 0.56 -2.97 30.03
C PRO A 699 0.17 -1.61 30.63
N ALA A 700 -0.03 -1.57 31.95
CA ALA A 700 -0.18 -0.36 32.74
C ALA A 700 1.19 -0.01 33.35
N MET A 701 1.86 1.00 32.80
CA MET A 701 3.25 1.29 33.12
C MET A 701 3.35 2.13 34.39
N LEU A 702 3.84 1.54 35.48
CA LEU A 702 3.86 2.18 36.80
C LEU A 702 5.13 3.00 37.01
N ASN A 703 4.95 4.27 37.40
CA ASN A 703 6.06 5.15 37.78
C ASN A 703 6.55 4.79 39.19
N PHE A 704 7.61 3.98 39.26
CA PHE A 704 8.22 3.55 40.52
C PHE A 704 8.86 4.69 41.34
N THR A 705 8.96 5.90 40.79
CA THR A 705 9.50 7.08 41.49
C THR A 705 8.42 7.94 42.14
N ALA A 706 7.13 7.63 41.91
CA ALA A 706 6.00 8.41 42.43
C ALA A 706 5.62 8.10 43.89
N GLY A 707 6.25 7.09 44.51
CA GLY A 707 5.91 6.60 45.85
C GLY A 707 4.69 5.66 45.87
N ALA A 708 4.59 4.83 46.92
CA ALA A 708 3.62 3.74 46.99
C ALA A 708 2.15 4.19 46.87
N ALA A 709 1.76 5.29 47.52
CA ALA A 709 0.39 5.79 47.48
C ALA A 709 -0.06 6.16 46.06
N ASN A 710 0.80 6.85 45.29
CA ASN A 710 0.50 7.21 43.91
C ASN A 710 0.47 5.99 42.98
N ILE A 711 1.36 5.02 43.21
CA ILE A 711 1.37 3.77 42.46
C ILE A 711 0.08 2.98 42.73
N LEU A 712 -0.36 2.90 43.99
CA LEU A 712 -1.62 2.24 44.36
C LEU A 712 -2.84 2.96 43.77
N SER A 713 -2.85 4.30 43.78
CA SER A 713 -3.88 5.09 43.11
C SER A 713 -3.94 4.81 41.60
N ALA A 714 -2.78 4.69 40.95
CA ALA A 714 -2.68 4.31 39.54
C ALA A 714 -3.20 2.88 39.30
N CYS A 715 -2.85 1.94 40.18
CA CYS A 715 -3.35 0.57 40.11
C CYS A 715 -4.88 0.53 40.26
N LYS A 716 -5.43 1.31 41.20
CA LYS A 716 -6.88 1.45 41.37
C LYS A 716 -7.54 2.02 40.12
N ALA A 717 -7.03 3.10 39.56
CA ALA A 717 -7.60 3.74 38.36
C ALA A 717 -7.69 2.77 37.16
N ALA A 718 -6.66 1.94 36.97
CA ALA A 718 -6.57 1.00 35.86
C ALA A 718 -6.98 -0.44 36.21
N GLU A 719 -7.56 -0.67 37.39
CA GLU A 719 -7.95 -2.01 37.88
C GLU A 719 -6.83 -3.06 37.83
N VAL A 720 -5.60 -2.63 38.10
CA VAL A 720 -4.42 -3.50 38.13
C VAL A 720 -4.43 -4.32 39.42
N LYS A 721 -4.45 -5.65 39.27
CA LYS A 721 -4.37 -6.61 40.39
C LYS A 721 -2.98 -7.22 40.54
N HIS A 722 -2.28 -7.43 39.43
CA HIS A 722 -0.94 -8.01 39.40
C HIS A 722 0.08 -7.01 38.84
N VAL A 723 1.22 -6.89 39.51
CA VAL A 723 2.33 -6.02 39.09
C VAL A 723 3.56 -6.87 38.80
N LEU A 724 4.03 -6.82 37.56
CA LEU A 724 5.24 -7.49 37.11
C LEU A 724 6.48 -6.64 37.45
N THR A 725 7.43 -7.22 38.18
CA THR A 725 8.73 -6.61 38.51
C THR A 725 9.83 -7.67 38.66
N SER A 726 11.07 -7.27 38.95
CA SER A 726 12.18 -8.19 39.25
C SER A 726 12.85 -7.85 40.58
N ARG A 727 13.35 -8.89 41.27
CA ARG A 727 14.03 -8.74 42.57
C ARG A 727 15.31 -7.93 42.44
N ALA A 728 16.07 -8.19 41.37
CA ALA A 728 17.29 -7.45 41.07
C ALA A 728 17.03 -5.94 40.92
N PHE A 729 15.96 -5.56 40.21
CA PHE A 729 15.59 -4.16 40.07
C PHE A 729 15.15 -3.54 41.39
N VAL A 730 14.26 -4.21 42.14
CA VAL A 730 13.76 -3.71 43.44
C VAL A 730 14.92 -3.47 44.41
N ALA A 731 15.88 -4.39 44.47
CA ALA A 731 17.07 -4.24 45.30
C ALA A 731 17.94 -3.06 44.83
N GLN A 732 18.25 -2.99 43.54
CA GLN A 732 19.10 -1.94 42.96
C GLN A 732 18.50 -0.54 43.11
N ALA A 733 17.19 -0.42 42.93
CA ALA A 733 16.45 0.84 43.06
C ALA A 733 15.97 1.14 44.49
N LYS A 734 16.32 0.28 45.46
CA LYS A 734 15.93 0.41 46.89
C LYS A 734 14.42 0.55 47.10
N LEU A 735 13.62 -0.19 46.33
CA LEU A 735 12.15 -0.12 46.34
C LEU A 735 11.49 -1.05 47.37
N GLY A 736 12.25 -1.70 48.25
CA GLY A 736 11.73 -2.65 49.25
C GLY A 736 10.53 -2.13 50.06
N PRO A 737 10.62 -0.92 50.67
CA PRO A 737 9.49 -0.35 51.41
C PRO A 737 8.26 -0.06 50.54
N VAL A 738 8.48 0.35 49.28
CA VAL A 738 7.40 0.61 48.31
C VAL A 738 6.68 -0.70 47.96
N ILE A 739 7.45 -1.77 47.74
CA ILE A 739 6.90 -3.11 47.47
C ILE A 739 6.07 -3.60 48.65
N ALA A 740 6.59 -3.51 49.88
CA ALA A 740 5.87 -3.95 51.08
C ALA A 740 4.53 -3.22 51.27
N GLU A 741 4.47 -1.93 50.92
CA GLU A 741 3.22 -1.17 50.96
C GLU A 741 2.27 -1.57 49.82
N MET A 742 2.79 -1.81 48.61
CA MET A 742 2.00 -2.26 47.47
C MET A 742 1.37 -3.63 47.70
N GLU A 743 2.10 -4.57 48.31
CA GLU A 743 1.65 -5.93 48.60
C GLU A 743 0.39 -5.99 49.49
N LYS A 744 0.05 -4.90 50.18
CA LYS A 744 -1.20 -4.78 50.93
C LYS A 744 -2.45 -4.74 50.05
N GLN A 745 -2.34 -4.35 48.78
CA GLN A 745 -3.48 -4.17 47.87
C GLN A 745 -3.32 -4.84 46.50
N VAL A 746 -2.09 -5.09 46.04
CA VAL A 746 -1.81 -5.71 44.75
C VAL A 746 -0.83 -6.87 44.89
N THR A 747 -0.93 -7.86 44.01
CA THR A 747 -0.04 -9.01 44.02
C THR A 747 1.22 -8.70 43.19
N ILE A 748 2.38 -8.78 43.82
CA ILE A 748 3.66 -8.66 43.12
C ILE A 748 4.03 -9.99 42.46
N VAL A 749 4.30 -9.93 41.16
CA VAL A 749 4.73 -11.08 40.37
C VAL A 749 6.18 -10.87 39.97
N TRP A 750 7.03 -11.77 40.45
CA TRP A 750 8.45 -11.75 40.16
C TRP A 750 8.73 -12.43 38.81
N LEU A 751 9.28 -11.67 37.87
CA LEU A 751 9.70 -12.20 36.58
C LEU A 751 10.83 -13.22 36.70
N ASP A 752 11.61 -13.15 37.79
CA ASP A 752 12.66 -14.12 38.10
C ASP A 752 12.08 -15.54 38.31
N ASP A 753 10.94 -15.65 39.01
CA ASP A 753 10.26 -16.92 39.27
C ASP A 753 9.62 -17.45 37.98
N LEU A 754 8.95 -16.59 37.24
CA LEU A 754 8.39 -16.95 35.93
C LEU A 754 9.47 -17.42 34.96
N ARG A 755 10.68 -16.86 35.02
CA ARG A 755 11.82 -17.31 34.21
C ARG A 755 12.26 -18.73 34.56
N ALA A 756 12.23 -19.10 35.84
CA ALA A 756 12.57 -20.45 36.29
C ALA A 756 11.58 -21.50 35.78
N GLU A 757 10.31 -21.13 35.59
CA GLU A 757 9.26 -22.00 35.03
C GLU A 757 9.36 -22.20 33.50
N ILE A 758 10.26 -21.51 32.79
CA ILE A 758 10.36 -21.59 31.32
C ILE A 758 11.23 -22.79 30.91
N GLY A 759 10.55 -23.86 30.47
CA GLY A 759 11.20 -25.07 29.95
C GLY A 759 11.67 -24.95 28.49
N ALA A 760 12.34 -26.00 28.00
CA ALA A 760 12.77 -26.10 26.60
C ALA A 760 11.59 -26.11 25.61
N LEU A 761 10.50 -26.81 25.95
CA LEU A 761 9.29 -26.86 25.14
C LEU A 761 8.63 -25.49 24.98
N ASP A 762 8.62 -24.66 26.03
CA ASP A 762 8.11 -23.29 25.96
C ASP A 762 8.93 -22.45 24.97
N LYS A 763 10.26 -22.57 25.01
CA LYS A 763 11.16 -21.88 24.08
C LYS A 763 10.93 -22.32 22.62
N ILE A 764 10.75 -23.61 22.37
CA ILE A 764 10.44 -24.14 21.03
C ILE A 764 9.09 -23.61 20.54
N ARG A 765 8.04 -23.67 21.39
CA ARG A 765 6.71 -23.12 21.05
C ARG A 765 6.78 -21.62 20.78
N GLY A 766 7.54 -20.87 21.58
CA GLY A 766 7.79 -19.45 21.38
C GLY A 766 8.49 -19.16 20.05
N LEU A 767 9.51 -19.96 19.70
CA LEU A 767 10.25 -19.83 18.44
C LEU A 767 9.34 -20.03 17.22
N LEU A 768 8.41 -20.98 17.31
CA LEU A 768 7.40 -21.25 16.26
C LEU A 768 6.30 -20.18 16.18
N ARG A 769 6.07 -19.43 17.27
CA ARG A 769 5.00 -18.42 17.36
C ARG A 769 5.49 -16.98 17.22
N LYS A 770 6.80 -16.71 17.23
CA LYS A 770 7.41 -15.36 17.17
C LYS A 770 6.96 -14.46 16.02
N SER A 771 6.38 -15.02 14.96
CA SER A 771 5.91 -14.31 13.78
C SER A 771 4.43 -13.88 13.84
N ARG A 772 3.74 -14.10 14.96
CA ARG A 772 2.35 -13.66 15.16
C ARG A 772 2.04 -13.40 16.65
N PRO A 773 1.15 -12.47 16.98
CA PRO A 773 0.64 -12.34 18.34
C PRO A 773 -0.17 -13.59 18.74
N LEU A 774 -0.23 -13.91 20.04
CA LEU A 774 -1.03 -15.05 20.53
C LEU A 774 -2.54 -14.74 20.53
N VAL A 775 -2.89 -13.48 20.71
CA VAL A 775 -4.25 -12.96 20.66
C VAL A 775 -4.28 -11.80 19.68
N LYS A 776 -5.23 -11.84 18.73
CA LYS A 776 -5.40 -10.76 17.75
C LYS A 776 -6.11 -9.58 18.42
N ARG A 777 -5.56 -8.38 18.26
CA ARG A 777 -6.15 -7.09 18.69
C ARG A 777 -6.33 -6.17 17.48
N GLN A 778 -7.20 -5.18 17.62
CA GLN A 778 -7.45 -4.16 16.61
C GLN A 778 -6.57 -2.92 16.86
N PRO A 779 -6.34 -2.07 15.85
CA PRO A 779 -5.50 -0.87 16.00
C PRO A 779 -6.05 0.12 17.04
N ASP A 780 -7.37 0.20 17.15
CA ASP A 780 -8.06 1.12 18.05
C ASP A 780 -8.26 0.53 19.47
N ASP A 781 -7.81 -0.71 19.71
CA ASP A 781 -7.74 -1.27 21.05
C ASP A 781 -6.64 -0.56 21.89
N PRO A 782 -6.82 -0.44 23.22
CA PRO A 782 -5.78 0.06 24.13
C PRO A 782 -4.47 -0.74 24.01
N ALA A 783 -3.37 -0.03 23.82
CA ALA A 783 -2.02 -0.59 23.70
C ALA A 783 -1.21 -0.45 24.99
N VAL A 784 -1.37 0.67 25.70
CA VAL A 784 -0.67 0.96 26.96
C VAL A 784 -1.46 1.97 27.77
N ILE A 785 -1.34 1.88 29.09
CA ILE A 785 -1.80 2.90 30.03
C ILE A 785 -0.55 3.53 30.67
N LEU A 786 -0.42 4.85 30.55
CA LEU A 786 0.67 5.63 31.16
C LEU A 786 0.08 6.57 32.20
N PHE A 787 0.75 6.76 33.33
CA PHE A 787 0.21 7.61 34.40
C PHE A 787 0.86 8.98 34.42
N THR A 788 0.05 10.03 34.39
CA THR A 788 0.49 11.41 34.57
C THR A 788 0.06 11.90 35.95
N SER A 789 0.95 12.60 36.66
CA SER A 789 0.67 13.12 38.00
C SER A 789 -0.28 14.31 38.00
N GLY A 790 -0.47 14.99 36.85
CA GLY A 790 -1.10 16.30 36.82
C GLY A 790 -0.36 17.32 37.70
N SER A 791 -0.62 18.61 37.54
CA SER A 791 0.01 19.62 38.40
C SER A 791 -0.57 19.67 39.82
N GLU A 792 -1.66 18.95 40.13
CA GLU A 792 -2.50 19.21 41.32
C GLU A 792 -3.28 17.99 41.88
N GLY A 793 -2.88 16.71 41.70
CA GLY A 793 -3.69 15.62 42.27
C GLY A 793 -3.24 14.16 42.09
N THR A 794 -4.19 13.24 42.29
CA THR A 794 -4.06 11.79 42.10
C THR A 794 -3.69 11.45 40.64
N PRO A 795 -2.78 10.47 40.40
CA PRO A 795 -2.36 10.12 39.05
C PRO A 795 -3.52 9.69 38.16
N LYS A 796 -3.55 10.19 36.91
CA LYS A 796 -4.54 9.81 35.89
C LYS A 796 -3.90 8.86 34.89
N GLY A 797 -4.62 7.80 34.52
CA GLY A 797 -4.18 6.86 33.48
C GLY A 797 -4.53 7.39 32.09
N VAL A 798 -3.53 7.76 31.31
CA VAL A 798 -3.65 8.09 29.88
C VAL A 798 -3.70 6.80 29.08
N VAL A 799 -4.83 6.55 28.40
CA VAL A 799 -5.01 5.35 27.57
C VAL A 799 -4.62 5.63 26.13
N LEU A 800 -3.53 5.02 25.67
CA LEU A 800 -3.08 5.11 24.28
C LEU A 800 -3.44 3.84 23.53
N THR A 801 -4.09 3.98 22.38
CA THR A 801 -4.36 2.86 21.45
C THR A 801 -3.10 2.50 20.65
N HIS A 802 -3.14 1.36 19.95
CA HIS A 802 -2.04 1.01 19.05
C HIS A 802 -1.91 2.03 17.92
N ARG A 803 -3.04 2.49 17.37
CA ARG A 803 -3.07 3.54 16.34
C ARG A 803 -2.43 4.83 16.85
N ASN A 804 -2.72 5.28 18.07
CA ASN A 804 -2.14 6.53 18.59
C ASN A 804 -0.61 6.51 18.57
N ILE A 805 -0.01 5.42 19.06
CA ILE A 805 1.45 5.25 19.13
C ILE A 805 2.06 5.15 17.73
N LEU A 806 1.47 4.34 16.85
CA LEU A 806 1.98 4.15 15.49
C LEU A 806 1.82 5.42 14.65
N SER A 807 0.72 6.18 14.83
CA SER A 807 0.52 7.48 14.20
C SER A 807 1.60 8.47 14.65
N ASN A 808 1.90 8.58 15.95
CA ASN A 808 2.95 9.49 16.40
C ASN A 808 4.35 9.11 15.89
N ALA A 809 4.64 7.81 15.84
CA ALA A 809 5.88 7.32 15.25
C ALA A 809 5.97 7.63 13.74
N ALA A 810 4.88 7.45 12.98
CA ALA A 810 4.80 7.81 11.57
C ALA A 810 4.96 9.32 11.33
N GLN A 811 4.35 10.15 12.17
CA GLN A 811 4.50 11.60 12.12
C GLN A 811 5.96 12.05 12.32
N ALA A 812 6.65 11.45 13.29
CA ALA A 812 8.07 11.72 13.52
C ALA A 812 8.94 11.25 12.34
N ALA A 813 8.70 10.04 11.82
CA ALA A 813 9.42 9.49 10.67
C ALA A 813 9.18 10.24 9.35
N ALA A 814 8.08 10.99 9.24
CA ALA A 814 7.80 11.88 8.11
C ALA A 814 8.64 13.17 8.11
N ARG A 815 9.37 13.46 9.20
CA ARG A 815 10.18 14.67 9.41
C ARG A 815 11.65 14.39 9.71
N ILE A 816 11.95 13.24 10.33
CA ILE A 816 13.29 12.80 10.75
C ILE A 816 13.62 11.46 10.09
N ASP A 817 14.86 11.33 9.60
CA ASP A 817 15.37 10.15 8.92
C ASP A 817 15.86 9.06 9.88
N PHE A 818 14.93 8.43 10.61
CA PHE A 818 15.26 7.22 11.38
C PHE A 818 15.51 6.05 10.41
N HIS A 819 16.72 5.50 10.42
CA HIS A 819 17.03 4.34 9.59
C HIS A 819 17.88 3.32 10.33
N SER A 820 17.90 2.09 9.83
CA SER A 820 18.48 0.96 10.54
C SER A 820 20.01 0.91 10.61
N GLY A 821 20.67 2.02 10.27
CA GLY A 821 22.10 2.27 10.51
C GLY A 821 22.32 3.16 11.72
N ASP A 822 21.25 3.67 12.33
CA ASP A 822 21.27 4.34 13.62
C ASP A 822 21.27 3.35 14.77
N LYS A 823 21.55 3.87 15.97
CA LYS A 823 21.35 3.17 17.25
C LYS A 823 20.90 4.18 18.30
N VAL A 824 19.77 3.92 18.95
CA VAL A 824 19.22 4.78 20.00
C VAL A 824 19.82 4.40 21.34
N PHE A 825 20.35 5.38 22.08
CA PHE A 825 20.68 5.23 23.49
C PHE A 825 19.49 5.69 24.34
N ASN A 826 18.71 4.73 24.87
CA ASN A 826 17.50 5.04 25.62
C ASN A 826 17.75 5.03 27.14
N ILE A 827 18.01 6.24 27.66
CA ILE A 827 18.13 6.54 29.09
C ILE A 827 16.82 6.98 29.73
N LEU A 828 15.79 7.26 28.93
CA LEU A 828 14.54 7.81 29.42
C LEU A 828 13.62 6.68 29.90
N PRO A 829 13.03 6.78 31.10
CA PRO A 829 12.24 5.68 31.65
C PRO A 829 11.12 5.22 30.72
N VAL A 830 11.01 3.91 30.48
CA VAL A 830 9.95 3.31 29.65
C VAL A 830 8.56 3.40 30.25
N PHE A 831 8.40 3.83 31.51
CA PHE A 831 7.09 4.18 32.07
C PHE A 831 6.62 5.58 31.68
N HIS A 832 7.47 6.37 31.01
CA HIS A 832 7.12 7.68 30.47
C HIS A 832 6.99 7.58 28.94
N SER A 833 5.98 8.24 28.35
CA SER A 833 5.71 8.19 26.89
C SER A 833 6.93 8.55 26.04
N PHE A 834 7.79 9.45 26.50
CA PHE A 834 9.02 9.82 25.77
C PHE A 834 10.02 8.66 25.69
N GLY A 835 10.25 7.94 26.80
CA GLY A 835 11.13 6.75 26.81
C GLY A 835 10.49 5.53 26.16
N LEU A 836 9.16 5.40 26.28
CA LEU A 836 8.41 4.30 25.68
C LEU A 836 8.24 4.47 24.16
N THR A 837 7.53 5.50 23.72
CA THR A 837 7.21 5.64 22.30
C THR A 837 8.44 6.05 21.50
N ALA A 838 9.07 7.18 21.83
CA ALA A 838 10.20 7.69 21.05
C ALA A 838 11.48 6.87 21.28
N GLY A 839 11.76 6.53 22.54
CA GLY A 839 12.98 5.79 22.92
C GLY A 839 12.94 4.28 22.64
N THR A 840 11.74 3.67 22.48
CA THR A 840 11.62 2.20 22.34
C THR A 840 10.76 1.77 21.16
N VAL A 841 9.51 2.20 21.05
CA VAL A 841 8.60 1.71 20.01
C VAL A 841 9.02 2.18 18.62
N LEU A 842 9.23 3.49 18.44
CA LEU A 842 9.67 4.10 17.19
C LEU A 842 10.94 3.43 16.62
N PRO A 843 12.03 3.24 17.39
CA PRO A 843 13.21 2.55 16.87
C PRO A 843 12.94 1.08 16.50
N LEU A 844 12.17 0.34 17.31
CA LEU A 844 11.85 -1.07 17.03
C LEU A 844 11.01 -1.27 15.76
N ILE A 845 10.10 -0.35 15.44
CA ILE A 845 9.32 -0.44 14.20
C ILE A 845 10.09 0.07 12.97
N SER A 846 11.10 0.92 13.20
CA SER A 846 11.98 1.48 12.16
C SER A 846 13.25 0.65 11.91
N GLY A 847 13.42 -0.49 12.58
CA GLY A 847 14.60 -1.34 12.41
C GLY A 847 15.88 -0.82 13.08
N VAL A 848 15.75 0.16 13.98
CA VAL A 848 16.84 0.82 14.70
C VAL A 848 17.10 0.10 16.03
N PRO A 849 18.31 -0.44 16.28
CA PRO A 849 18.66 -1.00 17.58
C PRO A 849 18.54 0.00 18.74
N VAL A 850 18.10 -0.49 19.89
CA VAL A 850 18.00 0.30 21.12
C VAL A 850 18.99 -0.22 22.16
N TYR A 851 19.83 0.66 22.69
CA TYR A 851 20.65 0.40 23.87
C TYR A 851 19.94 0.96 25.10
N PHE A 852 19.53 0.10 26.02
CA PHE A 852 18.87 0.49 27.26
C PHE A 852 19.87 0.75 28.38
N TYR A 853 19.64 1.83 29.11
CA TYR A 853 20.37 2.11 30.35
C TYR A 853 19.41 2.56 31.46
N PRO A 854 19.50 2.00 32.68
CA PRO A 854 18.43 2.08 33.68
C PRO A 854 18.25 3.45 34.34
N SER A 855 19.26 4.33 34.30
CA SER A 855 19.21 5.62 34.99
C SER A 855 19.84 6.74 34.18
N PRO A 856 19.12 7.84 33.90
CA PRO A 856 19.70 9.01 33.25
C PRO A 856 20.62 9.80 34.21
N LEU A 857 20.57 9.54 35.52
CA LEU A 857 21.29 10.32 36.54
C LEU A 857 22.78 9.92 36.67
N HIS A 858 23.22 8.87 35.98
CA HIS A 858 24.62 8.43 36.04
C HIS A 858 25.50 9.23 35.08
N TYR A 859 25.71 10.52 35.40
CA TYR A 859 26.30 11.49 34.48
C TYR A 859 27.71 11.14 33.96
N ARG A 860 28.52 10.42 34.73
CA ARG A 860 29.85 9.98 34.30
C ARG A 860 29.82 8.77 33.36
N ILE A 861 28.95 7.80 33.62
CA ILE A 861 28.93 6.52 32.90
C ILE A 861 28.20 6.63 31.56
N VAL A 862 27.14 7.44 31.49
CA VAL A 862 26.32 7.57 30.27
C VAL A 862 27.14 8.04 29.05
N PRO A 863 27.96 9.09 29.12
CA PRO A 863 28.82 9.50 27.99
C PRO A 863 29.76 8.38 27.52
N GLU A 864 30.44 7.69 28.44
CA GLU A 864 31.33 6.58 28.12
C GLU A 864 30.59 5.42 27.43
N LEU A 865 29.38 5.09 27.89
CA LEU A 865 28.56 4.05 27.26
C LEU A 865 28.00 4.46 25.90
N ILE A 866 27.72 5.75 25.68
CA ILE A 866 27.35 6.25 24.35
C ILE A 866 28.51 6.06 23.38
N TYR A 867 29.73 6.39 23.82
CA TYR A 867 30.95 6.15 23.06
C TYR A 867 31.14 4.65 22.76
N ALA A 868 31.09 3.80 23.79
CA ALA A 868 31.31 2.36 23.66
C ALA A 868 30.25 1.67 22.78
N SER A 869 28.98 2.09 22.90
CA SER A 869 27.87 1.49 22.16
C SER A 869 27.74 2.00 20.72
N ASN A 870 28.46 3.07 20.35
CA ASN A 870 28.33 3.80 19.09
C ASN A 870 26.89 4.24 18.80
N ALA A 871 26.21 4.75 19.82
CA ALA A 871 24.86 5.26 19.66
C ALA A 871 24.86 6.54 18.81
N THR A 872 23.90 6.65 17.90
CA THR A 872 23.76 7.80 17.00
C THR A 872 22.63 8.73 17.40
N ILE A 873 21.73 8.30 18.28
CA ILE A 873 20.57 9.08 18.73
C ILE A 873 20.47 9.00 20.25
N ILE A 874 20.26 10.14 20.89
CA ILE A 874 19.90 10.22 22.31
C ILE A 874 18.67 11.11 22.49
N PHE A 875 17.80 10.71 23.42
CA PHE A 875 16.70 11.52 23.92
C PHE A 875 17.02 11.97 25.35
N GLY A 876 16.78 13.23 25.66
CA GLY A 876 17.11 13.80 26.97
C GLY A 876 16.27 15.02 27.34
N THR A 877 16.59 15.58 28.50
CA THR A 877 16.11 16.89 28.95
C THR A 877 17.32 17.81 29.12
N ASP A 878 17.12 19.12 29.26
CA ASP A 878 18.21 20.08 29.51
C ASP A 878 19.08 19.67 30.70
N THR A 879 18.45 19.28 31.81
CA THR A 879 19.06 18.82 33.04
C THR A 879 19.99 17.64 32.82
N PHE A 880 19.54 16.64 32.07
CA PHE A 880 20.37 15.46 31.78
C PHE A 880 21.53 15.80 30.86
N LEU A 881 21.25 16.53 29.77
CA LEU A 881 22.25 16.94 28.81
C LEU A 881 23.32 17.82 29.47
N ASN A 882 22.92 18.78 30.30
CA ASN A 882 23.85 19.62 31.07
C ASN A 882 24.70 18.78 32.02
N GLY A 883 24.08 17.83 32.74
CA GLY A 883 24.79 16.90 33.62
C GLY A 883 25.86 16.09 32.89
N TYR A 884 25.53 15.54 31.72
CA TYR A 884 26.49 14.82 30.88
C TYR A 884 27.60 15.73 30.34
N ALA A 885 27.27 16.94 29.89
CA ALA A 885 28.24 17.86 29.30
C ALA A 885 29.36 18.25 30.28
N ARG A 886 29.07 18.31 31.59
CA ARG A 886 30.06 18.61 32.65
C ARG A 886 31.13 17.53 32.77
N THR A 887 30.76 16.27 32.62
CA THR A 887 31.66 15.13 32.86
C THR A 887 32.21 14.49 31.59
N ALA A 888 31.50 14.60 30.47
CA ALA A 888 31.87 13.97 29.20
C ALA A 888 33.18 14.54 28.64
N HIS A 889 34.01 13.65 28.10
CA HIS A 889 35.12 14.00 27.24
C HIS A 889 34.59 14.54 25.90
N PRO A 890 35.23 15.54 25.25
CA PRO A 890 34.79 16.10 23.96
C PRO A 890 34.53 15.05 22.86
N TYR A 891 35.15 13.87 22.96
CA TYR A 891 35.03 12.80 21.99
C TYR A 891 33.92 11.76 22.28
N ASP A 892 33.30 11.78 23.47
CA ASP A 892 32.33 10.75 23.89
C ASP A 892 31.11 10.69 22.96
N PHE A 893 30.69 11.85 22.44
CA PHE A 893 29.52 11.98 21.57
C PHE A 893 29.85 11.92 20.08
N ARG A 894 31.04 11.47 19.67
CA ARG A 894 31.51 11.50 18.26
C ARG A 894 30.59 10.80 17.25
N SER A 895 29.78 9.83 17.69
CA SER A 895 28.87 9.06 16.84
C SER A 895 27.45 9.62 16.81
N ILE A 896 27.11 10.54 17.72
CA ILE A 896 25.78 11.11 17.84
C ILE A 896 25.48 11.99 16.63
N ARG A 897 24.37 11.69 15.97
CA ARG A 897 23.78 12.48 14.88
C ARG A 897 22.67 13.38 15.39
N TYR A 898 21.85 12.85 16.30
CA TYR A 898 20.66 13.53 16.82
C TYR A 898 20.60 13.53 18.34
N ILE A 899 20.42 14.73 18.89
CA ILE A 899 20.06 14.95 20.28
C ILE A 899 18.66 15.56 20.29
N PHE A 900 17.67 14.78 20.70
CA PHE A 900 16.32 15.27 20.88
C PHE A 900 16.10 15.63 22.34
N SER A 901 15.82 16.90 22.59
CA SER A 901 15.47 17.37 23.93
C SER A 901 14.00 17.69 24.03
N GLY A 902 13.38 17.37 25.16
CA GLY A 902 12.01 17.73 25.44
C GLY A 902 11.72 17.69 26.93
N ALA A 903 10.44 17.80 27.27
CA ALA A 903 9.93 17.76 28.65
C ALA A 903 10.29 18.99 29.52
N GLU A 904 11.33 19.74 29.18
CA GLU A 904 11.68 21.06 29.73
C GLU A 904 12.38 21.95 28.66
N PRO A 905 12.39 23.28 28.82
CA PRO A 905 13.11 24.18 27.92
C PRO A 905 14.63 23.99 27.99
N VAL A 906 15.32 24.01 26.85
CA VAL A 906 16.79 23.92 26.79
C VAL A 906 17.41 25.30 26.93
N LYS A 907 18.28 25.44 27.95
CA LYS A 907 18.99 26.68 28.25
C LYS A 907 19.98 27.01 27.14
N ALA A 908 20.18 28.31 26.90
CA ALA A 908 21.14 28.79 25.90
C ALA A 908 22.56 28.29 26.21
N SER A 909 22.94 28.26 27.49
CA SER A 909 24.24 27.73 27.94
C SER A 909 24.43 26.27 27.54
N THR A 910 23.44 25.40 27.79
CA THR A 910 23.50 23.99 27.38
C THR A 910 23.69 23.85 25.86
N ARG A 911 22.96 24.63 25.05
CA ARG A 911 23.14 24.60 23.58
C ARG A 911 24.52 25.05 23.15
N ASN A 912 25.02 26.13 23.72
CA ASN A 912 26.35 26.66 23.39
C ASN A 912 27.42 25.63 23.76
N THR A 913 27.33 25.03 24.95
CA THR A 913 28.25 23.96 25.36
C THR A 913 28.21 22.78 24.38
N TYR A 914 27.03 22.31 23.98
CA TYR A 914 26.95 21.19 23.04
C TYR A 914 27.47 21.51 21.65
N MET A 915 27.23 22.74 21.17
CA MET A 915 27.73 23.20 19.90
C MET A 915 29.26 23.35 19.92
N GLU A 916 29.81 24.02 20.93
CA GLU A 916 31.24 24.35 21.00
C GLU A 916 32.10 23.16 21.41
N LYS A 917 31.70 22.42 22.45
CA LYS A 917 32.49 21.31 22.99
C LYS A 917 32.37 20.03 22.16
N PHE A 918 31.18 19.77 21.59
CA PHE A 918 30.90 18.49 20.91
C PHE A 918 30.54 18.65 19.42
N GLY A 919 30.29 19.86 18.92
CA GLY A 919 29.87 20.08 17.53
C GLY A 919 28.42 19.65 17.25
N LEU A 920 27.58 19.53 18.28
CA LEU A 920 26.26 18.91 18.17
C LEU A 920 25.13 19.92 18.41
N ARG A 921 24.10 19.85 17.57
CA ARG A 921 22.86 20.62 17.72
C ARG A 921 21.87 19.85 18.58
N ILE A 922 21.29 20.54 19.56
CA ILE A 922 20.13 20.03 20.32
C ILE A 922 18.85 20.43 19.58
N LEU A 923 18.05 19.43 19.23
CA LEU A 923 16.77 19.58 18.56
C LEU A 923 15.66 19.49 19.61
N GLU A 924 15.08 20.64 19.97
CA GLU A 924 13.96 20.67 20.92
C GLU A 924 12.66 20.21 20.27
N GLY A 925 11.91 19.40 21.01
CA GLY A 925 10.52 19.08 20.70
C GLY A 925 9.62 19.27 21.92
N TYR A 926 8.33 19.39 21.63
CA TYR A 926 7.29 19.51 22.63
C TYR A 926 6.29 18.37 22.46
N GLY A 927 5.78 17.90 23.59
CA GLY A 927 4.86 16.78 23.64
C GLY A 927 4.35 16.52 25.05
N VAL A 928 3.19 15.87 25.11
CA VAL A 928 2.54 15.42 26.34
C VAL A 928 2.19 13.94 26.20
N THR A 929 1.96 13.23 27.30
CA THR A 929 1.67 11.79 27.25
C THR A 929 0.41 11.49 26.43
N GLU A 930 -0.55 12.39 26.50
CA GLU A 930 -1.84 12.40 25.81
C GLU A 930 -1.73 12.46 24.28
N THR A 931 -0.55 12.76 23.72
CA THR A 931 -0.29 12.86 22.27
C THR A 931 0.78 11.88 21.77
N ALA A 932 1.10 10.89 22.60
CA ALA A 932 1.94 9.71 22.32
C ALA A 932 3.44 9.83 21.89
N PRO A 933 4.28 10.80 22.31
CA PRO A 933 4.01 12.08 22.94
C PRO A 933 4.17 13.30 22.03
N VAL A 934 4.81 13.20 20.87
CA VAL A 934 5.36 14.38 20.18
C VAL A 934 4.25 15.19 19.51
N ILE A 935 4.21 16.51 19.72
CA ILE A 935 3.31 17.46 19.06
C ILE A 935 4.07 18.27 18.02
N SER A 936 5.24 18.79 18.39
CA SER A 936 6.10 19.59 17.52
C SER A 936 7.58 19.28 17.75
N ILE A 937 8.40 19.49 16.73
CA ILE A 937 9.83 19.20 16.82
C ILE A 937 10.67 20.09 15.90
N ASN A 938 11.82 20.55 16.40
CA ASN A 938 12.86 21.12 15.56
C ASN A 938 13.55 20.00 14.79
N THR A 939 13.77 20.21 13.50
CA THR A 939 14.46 19.24 12.65
C THR A 939 15.79 19.81 12.17
N PRO A 940 16.72 18.99 11.67
CA PRO A 940 17.96 19.49 11.08
C PRO A 940 17.74 20.56 9.99
N MET A 941 16.60 20.49 9.29
CA MET A 941 16.18 21.38 8.22
C MET A 941 15.42 22.61 8.72
N TYR A 942 14.56 22.45 9.73
CA TYR A 942 13.75 23.50 10.33
C TYR A 942 14.05 23.58 11.83
N ASN A 943 15.11 24.33 12.17
CA ASN A 943 15.55 24.54 13.54
C ASN A 943 15.56 26.03 13.88
N ARG A 944 14.91 26.41 14.98
CA ARG A 944 14.93 27.78 15.50
C ARG A 944 15.11 27.74 17.02
N SER A 945 16.22 28.27 17.51
CA SER A 945 16.54 28.32 18.95
C SER A 945 15.45 29.06 19.72
N GLY A 946 15.10 28.55 20.91
CA GLY A 946 14.03 29.12 21.74
C GLY A 946 12.61 28.79 21.28
N THR A 947 12.46 27.89 20.31
CA THR A 947 11.18 27.32 19.86
C THR A 947 11.22 25.81 19.99
N VAL A 948 10.06 25.16 20.05
CA VAL A 948 9.91 23.69 20.09
C VAL A 948 9.57 23.11 18.72
N GLY A 949 9.96 23.84 17.66
CA GLY A 949 9.80 23.45 16.27
C GLY A 949 8.39 23.59 15.74
N LYS A 950 8.09 22.85 14.66
CA LYS A 950 6.80 22.91 13.96
C LYS A 950 5.91 21.73 14.33
N ILE A 951 4.60 21.95 14.31
CA ILE A 951 3.61 20.89 14.56
C ILE A 951 3.75 19.76 13.52
N LEU A 952 3.58 18.52 14.00
CA LEU A 952 3.69 17.31 13.21
C LEU A 952 2.57 17.17 12.16
N PRO A 953 2.81 16.47 11.03
CA PRO A 953 1.80 16.28 10.00
C PRO A 953 0.54 15.57 10.51
N GLY A 954 -0.62 15.88 9.93
CA GLY A 954 -1.91 15.27 10.31
C GLY A 954 -2.44 15.66 11.69
N MET A 955 -1.91 16.72 12.31
CA MET A 955 -2.46 17.32 13.53
C MET A 955 -3.19 18.62 13.21
N GLU A 956 -4.35 18.78 13.84
CA GLU A 956 -5.08 20.04 13.93
C GLU A 956 -4.78 20.71 15.26
N TRP A 957 -4.79 22.04 15.27
CA TRP A 957 -4.57 22.83 16.47
C TRP A 957 -5.43 24.09 16.47
N LYS A 958 -5.72 24.60 17.66
CA LYS A 958 -6.33 25.92 17.87
C LYS A 958 -5.76 26.55 19.13
N LEU A 959 -5.73 27.88 19.16
CA LEU A 959 -5.32 28.65 20.33
C LEU A 959 -6.55 29.31 20.93
N GLU A 960 -6.87 28.97 22.17
CA GLU A 960 -7.92 29.65 22.93
C GLU A 960 -7.30 30.88 23.63
N PRO A 961 -7.85 32.10 23.44
CA PRO A 961 -7.36 33.29 24.12
C PRO A 961 -7.40 33.14 25.64
N VAL A 962 -6.38 33.63 26.33
CA VAL A 962 -6.30 33.57 27.80
C VAL A 962 -6.35 35.01 28.35
N PRO A 963 -7.31 35.35 29.22
CA PRO A 963 -7.40 36.70 29.80
C PRO A 963 -6.10 37.12 30.49
N GLY A 964 -5.60 38.33 30.19
CA GLY A 964 -4.36 38.88 30.73
C GLY A 964 -3.08 38.44 29.99
N ILE A 965 -3.20 37.74 28.85
CA ILE A 965 -2.07 37.39 27.98
C ILE A 965 -2.40 37.84 26.55
N ASP A 966 -1.82 38.97 26.14
CA ASP A 966 -2.08 39.57 24.82
C ASP A 966 -1.38 38.80 23.67
N GLU A 967 -0.21 38.21 23.92
CA GLU A 967 0.54 37.41 22.95
C GLU A 967 0.49 35.91 23.25
N GLY A 968 -0.42 35.21 22.57
CA GLY A 968 -0.51 33.75 22.58
C GLY A 968 -1.84 33.22 23.10
N GLY A 969 -1.99 31.90 23.11
CA GLY A 969 -3.22 31.25 23.60
C GLY A 969 -2.96 29.84 24.10
N ARG A 970 -3.95 29.30 24.81
CA ARG A 970 -3.95 27.95 25.32
C ARG A 970 -4.08 26.97 24.15
N LEU A 971 -3.13 26.04 24.05
CA LEU A 971 -3.03 25.14 22.91
C LEU A 971 -3.98 23.95 23.06
N HIS A 972 -4.93 23.82 22.14
CA HIS A 972 -5.72 22.61 21.97
C HIS A 972 -5.29 21.89 20.70
N VAL A 973 -5.18 20.56 20.77
CA VAL A 973 -4.73 19.71 19.65
C VAL A 973 -5.70 18.56 19.39
N ARG A 974 -5.78 18.15 18.12
CA ARG A 974 -6.55 16.98 17.68
C ARG A 974 -5.76 16.25 16.59
N GLY A 975 -5.81 14.92 16.58
CA GLY A 975 -5.12 14.11 15.59
C GLY A 975 -5.10 12.63 15.95
N ALA A 976 -4.64 11.79 15.02
CA ALA A 976 -4.62 10.34 15.21
C ALA A 976 -3.71 9.87 16.36
N ASN A 977 -2.76 10.69 16.79
CA ASN A 977 -1.86 10.44 17.92
C ASN A 977 -2.44 10.81 19.29
N VAL A 978 -3.59 11.49 19.34
CA VAL A 978 -4.24 11.89 20.59
C VAL A 978 -4.90 10.68 21.26
N MET A 979 -4.72 10.55 22.58
CA MET A 979 -5.19 9.44 23.42
C MET A 979 -6.69 9.13 23.26
N ALA A 980 -7.08 7.92 23.66
CA ALA A 980 -8.49 7.54 23.71
C ALA A 980 -9.25 8.22 24.86
N GLY A 981 -8.57 8.47 25.98
CA GLY A 981 -9.18 9.07 27.18
C GLY A 981 -8.40 8.82 28.46
N TYR A 982 -8.95 9.29 29.58
CA TYR A 982 -8.38 9.12 30.90
C TYR A 982 -9.06 8.00 31.71
N LEU A 983 -8.29 7.35 32.58
CA LEU A 983 -8.74 6.50 33.67
C LEU A 983 -8.45 7.19 35.00
N ARG A 984 -9.39 7.11 35.93
CA ARG A 984 -9.33 7.84 37.18
C ARG A 984 -9.63 6.95 38.38
N ALA A 985 -8.98 7.24 39.50
CA ALA A 985 -9.17 6.47 40.73
C ALA A 985 -10.57 6.66 41.34
N GLU A 986 -11.24 7.77 41.02
CA GLU A 986 -12.60 8.07 41.47
C GLU A 986 -13.67 7.24 40.72
N LYS A 987 -13.36 6.82 39.49
CA LYS A 987 -14.18 5.91 38.67
C LYS A 987 -13.30 4.82 38.02
N PRO A 988 -12.82 3.84 38.82
CA PRO A 988 -11.93 2.77 38.35
C PRO A 988 -12.45 2.07 37.10
N GLY A 989 -11.56 1.83 36.12
CA GLY A 989 -11.88 1.06 34.90
C GLY A 989 -12.74 1.80 33.86
N VAL A 990 -13.35 2.94 34.21
CA VAL A 990 -14.20 3.71 33.28
C VAL A 990 -13.37 4.70 32.48
N LEU A 991 -13.32 4.51 31.16
CA LEU A 991 -12.63 5.41 30.24
C LEU A 991 -13.43 6.71 30.06
N GLU A 992 -12.82 7.85 30.37
CA GLU A 992 -13.33 9.20 30.14
C GLU A 992 -12.78 9.72 28.79
N PRO A 993 -13.58 9.71 27.70
CA PRO A 993 -13.13 10.18 26.40
C PRO A 993 -12.98 11.71 26.35
N LEU A 994 -12.26 12.20 25.34
CA LEU A 994 -12.12 13.63 25.08
C LEU A 994 -13.38 14.24 24.45
N ALA A 995 -13.71 15.47 24.81
CA ALA A 995 -14.79 16.23 24.17
C ALA A 995 -14.41 16.59 22.72
N ASP A 996 -15.22 16.14 21.75
CA ASP A 996 -15.03 16.36 20.30
C ASP A 996 -13.65 15.96 19.76
N GLY A 997 -12.94 15.08 20.48
CA GLY A 997 -11.57 14.65 20.17
C GLY A 997 -10.48 15.70 20.40
N TRP A 998 -10.80 16.85 20.99
CA TRP A 998 -9.81 17.89 21.31
C TRP A 998 -9.17 17.63 22.67
N HIS A 999 -7.84 17.64 22.69
CA HIS A 999 -7.06 17.62 23.92
C HIS A 999 -6.56 19.02 24.24
N ASP A 1000 -6.89 19.49 25.44
CA ASP A 1000 -6.32 20.69 26.04
C ASP A 1000 -4.99 20.35 26.72
N THR A 1001 -3.89 20.90 26.21
CA THR A 1001 -2.55 20.61 26.74
C THR A 1001 -2.27 21.33 28.06
N GLY A 1002 -3.05 22.36 28.40
CA GLY A 1002 -2.82 23.25 29.53
C GLY A 1002 -1.62 24.20 29.37
N ASP A 1003 -0.94 24.18 28.22
CA ASP A 1003 0.20 25.02 27.91
C ASP A 1003 -0.21 26.21 27.03
N ILE A 1004 0.39 27.37 27.28
CA ILE A 1004 0.19 28.62 26.54
C ILE A 1004 1.33 28.77 25.54
N VAL A 1005 0.99 28.98 24.28
CA VAL A 1005 1.97 29.04 23.19
C VAL A 1005 1.69 30.21 22.24
N THR A 1006 2.73 30.62 21.53
CA THR A 1006 2.64 31.45 20.33
C THR A 1006 3.12 30.65 19.13
N ILE A 1007 2.46 30.79 17.99
CA ILE A 1007 2.86 30.18 16.72
C ILE A 1007 3.12 31.31 15.73
N ASP A 1008 4.34 31.38 15.19
CA ASP A 1008 4.73 32.44 14.26
C ASP A 1008 4.31 32.15 12.81
N GLU A 1009 4.54 33.12 11.91
CA GLU A 1009 4.20 33.04 10.48
C GLU A 1009 4.87 31.86 9.74
N ASP A 1010 6.03 31.40 10.24
CA ASP A 1010 6.74 30.25 9.71
C ASP A 1010 6.24 28.92 10.32
N GLY A 1011 5.32 28.98 11.28
CA GLY A 1011 4.74 27.82 11.97
C GLY A 1011 5.59 27.26 13.11
N PHE A 1012 6.57 28.01 13.63
CA PHE A 1012 7.31 27.59 14.82
C PHE A 1012 6.54 27.89 16.09
N VAL A 1013 6.48 26.90 16.98
CA VAL A 1013 5.79 26.98 18.26
C VAL A 1013 6.77 27.42 19.34
N LYS A 1014 6.40 28.44 20.12
CA LYS A 1014 7.14 28.87 21.32
C LYS A 1014 6.24 28.72 22.55
N ILE A 1015 6.73 27.98 23.54
CA ILE A 1015 6.04 27.82 24.82
C ILE A 1015 6.25 29.07 25.67
N ARG A 1016 5.16 29.66 26.17
CA ARG A 1016 5.18 30.84 27.04
C ARG A 1016 5.03 30.48 28.51
N GLY A 1017 4.34 29.38 28.82
CA GLY A 1017 4.18 28.86 30.16
C GLY A 1017 3.03 27.86 30.27
N ARG A 1018 2.76 27.38 31.48
CA ARG A 1018 1.55 26.59 31.80
C ARG A 1018 0.48 27.49 32.35
N ALA A 1019 -0.77 27.35 31.91
CA ALA A 1019 -1.88 28.18 32.40
C ALA A 1019 -2.00 28.14 33.94
N LYS A 1020 -1.77 26.98 34.56
CA LYS A 1020 -1.78 26.80 36.02
C LYS A 1020 -0.52 27.30 36.75
N ARG A 1021 0.54 27.67 36.03
CA ARG A 1021 1.77 28.27 36.61
C ARG A 1021 1.84 29.77 36.34
N PHE A 1022 0.68 30.41 36.36
CA PHE A 1022 0.54 31.85 36.50
C PHE A 1022 -0.06 32.13 37.86
N ALA A 1023 0.56 33.04 38.60
CA ALA A 1023 -0.01 33.58 39.81
C ALA A 1023 -0.93 34.74 39.45
N LYS A 1024 -2.10 34.84 40.09
CA LYS A 1024 -3.00 35.98 39.90
C LYS A 1024 -2.81 36.98 41.03
N ILE A 1025 -1.98 38.00 40.77
CA ILE A 1025 -1.56 38.97 41.79
C ILE A 1025 -2.16 40.32 41.42
N GLY A 1026 -3.10 40.81 42.22
CA GLY A 1026 -3.74 42.11 41.99
C GLY A 1026 -4.54 42.19 40.68
N GLY A 1027 -5.02 41.06 40.16
CA GLY A 1027 -5.74 40.97 38.88
C GLY A 1027 -4.86 40.65 37.68
N GLU A 1028 -3.53 40.83 37.79
CA GLU A 1028 -2.56 40.52 36.75
C GLU A 1028 -2.06 39.08 36.81
N MET A 1029 -1.81 38.48 35.64
CA MET A 1029 -1.33 37.10 35.52
C MET A 1029 0.20 37.08 35.43
N ILE A 1030 0.87 36.71 36.52
CA ILE A 1030 2.33 36.68 36.63
C ILE A 1030 2.85 35.26 36.38
N SER A 1031 3.64 35.09 35.32
CA SER A 1031 4.27 33.79 35.00
C SER A 1031 5.31 33.40 36.04
N LEU A 1032 5.08 32.30 36.76
CA LEU A 1032 6.05 31.75 37.72
C LEU A 1032 7.37 31.38 37.03
N ALA A 1033 7.29 30.85 35.81
CA ALA A 1033 8.46 30.47 35.01
C ALA A 1033 9.30 31.67 34.56
N ALA A 1034 8.69 32.82 34.33
CA ALA A 1034 9.43 34.05 34.01
C ALA A 1034 10.25 34.51 35.22
N VAL A 1035 9.70 34.40 36.43
CA VAL A 1035 10.41 34.71 37.68
C VAL A 1035 11.54 33.71 37.94
N GLU A 1036 11.31 32.42 37.67
CA GLU A 1036 12.36 31.39 37.72
C GLU A 1036 13.49 31.65 36.70
N THR A 1037 13.16 32.18 35.52
CA THR A 1037 14.17 32.55 34.51
C THR A 1037 15.03 33.70 35.00
N LEU A 1038 14.44 34.74 35.60
CA LEU A 1038 15.18 35.82 36.24
C LEU A 1038 16.09 35.30 37.36
N ALA A 1039 15.62 34.35 38.18
CA ALA A 1039 16.41 33.71 39.23
C ALA A 1039 17.60 32.95 38.64
N ALA A 1040 17.38 32.21 37.55
CA ALA A 1040 18.43 31.44 36.88
C ALA A 1040 19.47 32.32 36.17
N GLU A 1041 19.10 33.52 35.73
CA GLU A 1041 20.04 34.52 35.21
C GLU A 1041 20.85 35.19 36.32
N LEU A 1042 20.22 35.51 37.45
CA LEU A 1042 20.88 36.15 38.59
C LEU A 1042 21.83 35.20 39.33
N TRP A 1043 21.40 33.95 39.54
CA TRP A 1043 22.19 32.92 40.22
C TRP A 1043 22.46 31.73 39.27
N PRO A 1044 23.38 31.88 38.30
CA PRO A 1044 23.70 30.82 37.35
C PRO A 1044 24.19 29.56 38.06
N GLY A 1045 23.59 28.42 37.72
CA GLY A 1045 24.00 27.11 38.26
C GLY A 1045 23.26 26.66 39.52
N ALA A 1046 22.50 27.53 40.18
CA ALA A 1046 21.60 27.18 41.27
C ALA A 1046 20.19 26.86 40.74
N LEU A 1047 19.60 25.75 41.20
CA LEU A 1047 18.20 25.45 40.92
C LEU A 1047 17.30 26.39 41.72
N SER A 1048 16.26 26.91 41.05
CA SER A 1048 15.33 27.88 41.62
C SER A 1048 13.91 27.51 41.19
N VAL A 1049 12.94 27.58 42.12
CA VAL A 1049 11.52 27.30 41.85
C VAL A 1049 10.62 28.29 42.58
N VAL A 1050 9.60 28.80 41.89
CA VAL A 1050 8.64 29.75 42.46
C VAL A 1050 7.30 29.07 42.67
N SER A 1051 6.72 29.25 43.85
CA SER A 1051 5.35 28.84 44.17
C SER A 1051 4.47 30.08 44.42
N SER A 1052 3.20 30.02 43.99
CA SER A 1052 2.20 30.99 44.43
C SER A 1052 1.48 30.46 45.67
N LEU A 1053 1.35 31.34 46.67
CA LEU A 1053 0.58 31.10 47.88
C LEU A 1053 -0.53 32.16 47.99
N PRO A 1054 -1.65 31.86 48.67
CA PRO A 1054 -2.70 32.84 48.93
C PRO A 1054 -2.14 34.08 49.67
N ASP A 1055 -2.63 35.27 49.30
CA ASP A 1055 -2.33 36.55 49.96
C ASP A 1055 -3.65 37.31 50.20
N PRO A 1056 -3.97 37.70 51.45
CA PRO A 1056 -5.25 38.35 51.77
C PRO A 1056 -5.49 39.67 51.05
N LYS A 1057 -4.42 40.38 50.62
CA LYS A 1057 -4.52 41.71 49.99
C LYS A 1057 -4.41 41.64 48.48
N LYS A 1058 -3.55 40.76 47.95
CA LYS A 1058 -3.22 40.68 46.52
C LYS A 1058 -3.86 39.48 45.81
N GLY A 1059 -4.61 38.65 46.52
CA GLY A 1059 -5.12 37.37 46.04
C GLY A 1059 -4.05 36.28 46.18
N GLU A 1060 -2.90 36.47 45.54
CA GLU A 1060 -1.74 35.58 45.65
C GLU A 1060 -0.44 36.36 45.85
N ARG A 1061 0.56 35.69 46.42
CA ARG A 1061 1.96 36.15 46.54
C ARG A 1061 2.93 35.07 46.08
N LEU A 1062 4.12 35.48 45.66
CA LEU A 1062 5.18 34.59 45.18
C LEU A 1062 6.18 34.25 46.28
N VAL A 1063 6.56 32.99 46.39
CA VAL A 1063 7.67 32.50 47.23
C VAL A 1063 8.67 31.77 46.36
N LEU A 1064 9.93 32.20 46.40
CA LEU A 1064 11.03 31.62 45.61
C LEU A 1064 11.91 30.76 46.50
N LEU A 1065 12.01 29.46 46.19
CA LEU A 1065 12.96 28.53 46.81
C LEU A 1065 14.17 28.37 45.88
N THR A 1066 15.39 28.52 46.40
CA THR A 1066 16.62 28.43 45.60
C THR A 1066 17.77 27.71 46.30
N GLU A 1067 18.61 27.02 45.53
CA GLU A 1067 19.84 26.37 46.00
C GLU A 1067 21.04 27.34 46.07
N ALA A 1068 20.84 28.62 45.74
CA ALA A 1068 21.88 29.63 45.84
C ALA A 1068 22.13 30.00 47.32
N GLU A 1069 23.31 29.63 47.84
CA GLU A 1069 23.67 29.72 49.26
C GLU A 1069 23.66 31.15 49.85
N THR A 1070 23.74 32.17 49.01
CA THR A 1070 23.76 33.59 49.42
C THR A 1070 22.57 34.39 48.87
N ALA A 1071 21.55 33.74 48.33
CA ALA A 1071 20.44 34.42 47.67
C ALA A 1071 19.63 35.29 48.63
N THR A 1072 19.42 36.55 48.26
CA THR A 1072 18.56 37.47 49.00
C THR A 1072 17.47 38.07 48.13
N ARG A 1073 16.33 38.40 48.75
CA ARG A 1073 15.24 39.11 48.08
C ARG A 1073 15.68 40.47 47.54
N THR A 1074 16.53 41.19 48.27
CA THR A 1074 17.02 42.51 47.88
C THR A 1074 17.85 42.44 46.60
N GLU A 1075 18.72 41.44 46.50
CA GLU A 1075 19.51 41.17 45.29
C GLU A 1075 18.61 40.82 44.10
N PHE A 1076 17.62 39.94 44.32
CA PHE A 1076 16.64 39.60 43.29
C PHE A 1076 15.85 40.81 42.80
N LEU A 1077 15.36 41.65 43.72
CA LEU A 1077 14.62 42.87 43.40
C LEU A 1077 15.44 43.83 42.53
N ALA A 1078 16.70 44.08 42.91
CA ALA A 1078 17.59 44.96 42.16
C ALA A 1078 17.84 44.43 40.73
N PHE A 1079 18.08 43.12 40.61
CA PHE A 1079 18.29 42.48 39.31
C PHE A 1079 17.04 42.49 38.44
N ALA A 1080 15.88 42.10 38.98
CA ALA A 1080 14.61 42.09 38.27
C ALA A 1080 14.25 43.47 37.73
N LYS A 1081 14.44 44.54 38.53
CA LYS A 1081 14.27 45.93 38.07
C LYS A 1081 15.22 46.32 36.95
N SER A 1082 16.49 45.90 37.02
CA SER A 1082 17.48 46.16 35.97
C SER A 1082 17.10 45.51 34.62
N LYS A 1083 16.28 44.46 34.65
CA LYS A 1083 15.75 43.74 33.50
C LYS A 1083 14.37 44.22 33.05
N GLY A 1084 13.84 45.28 33.66
CA GLY A 1084 12.52 45.82 33.34
C GLY A 1084 11.35 44.95 33.79
N ALA A 1085 11.55 44.04 34.74
CA ALA A 1085 10.47 43.22 35.29
C ALA A 1085 9.51 44.07 36.14
N MET A 1086 8.21 43.73 36.12
CA MET A 1086 7.21 44.42 36.95
C MET A 1086 7.45 44.16 38.44
N ASP A 1087 7.11 45.12 39.30
CA ASP A 1087 7.27 44.95 40.77
C ASP A 1087 6.51 43.72 41.31
N MET A 1088 5.41 43.33 40.65
CA MET A 1088 4.63 42.13 40.99
C MET A 1088 5.32 40.81 40.63
N MET A 1089 6.37 40.83 39.80
CA MET A 1089 7.20 39.65 39.49
C MET A 1089 8.23 39.36 40.59
N VAL A 1090 8.46 40.28 41.51
CA VAL A 1090 9.44 40.11 42.59
C VAL A 1090 8.83 39.23 43.67
N PRO A 1091 9.45 38.08 44.02
CA PRO A 1091 8.99 37.23 45.11
C PRO A 1091 8.77 38.02 46.40
N ALA A 1092 7.67 37.74 47.11
CA ALA A 1092 7.46 38.27 48.45
C ALA A 1092 8.53 37.75 49.42
N GLU A 1093 9.01 36.52 49.17
CA GLU A 1093 10.02 35.84 49.97
C GLU A 1093 10.99 35.05 49.09
N VAL A 1094 12.27 35.01 49.50
CA VAL A 1094 13.31 34.17 48.90
C VAL A 1094 13.87 33.27 50.00
N THR A 1095 13.72 31.97 49.83
CA THR A 1095 14.13 30.95 50.80
C THR A 1095 15.26 30.11 50.21
N ILE A 1096 16.30 29.85 51.00
CA ILE A 1096 17.43 29.02 50.61
C ILE A 1096 17.17 27.57 51.02
N GLY A 1097 17.31 26.63 50.10
CA GLY A 1097 17.12 25.21 50.36
C GLY A 1097 17.19 24.34 49.12
N LYS A 1098 17.26 23.03 49.33
CA LYS A 1098 17.34 22.05 48.25
C LYS A 1098 16.04 22.00 47.45
N VAL A 1099 16.12 22.14 46.12
CA VAL A 1099 14.93 22.09 45.27
C VAL A 1099 14.54 20.63 45.03
N PRO A 1100 13.31 20.20 45.37
CA PRO A 1100 12.88 18.82 45.17
C PRO A 1100 12.72 18.51 43.68
N VAL A 1101 13.19 17.34 43.26
CA VAL A 1101 13.14 16.86 41.87
C VAL A 1101 12.57 15.43 41.78
N LEU A 1102 11.81 15.15 40.73
CA LEU A 1102 11.27 13.84 40.38
C LEU A 1102 12.36 12.93 39.80
N GLY A 1103 12.12 11.61 39.79
CA GLY A 1103 13.06 10.66 39.17
C GLY A 1103 13.25 10.81 37.66
N SER A 1104 12.41 11.61 37.00
CA SER A 1104 12.59 12.07 35.62
C SER A 1104 13.50 13.30 35.48
N GLY A 1105 14.10 13.80 36.57
CA GLY A 1105 14.96 14.98 36.59
C GLY A 1105 14.23 16.34 36.63
N LYS A 1106 12.90 16.36 36.66
CA LYS A 1106 12.10 17.60 36.69
C LYS A 1106 11.90 18.11 38.11
N VAL A 1107 11.72 19.41 38.29
CA VAL A 1107 11.28 19.99 39.58
C VAL A 1107 9.94 19.38 40.00
N ASP A 1108 9.87 18.94 41.27
CA ASP A 1108 8.62 18.50 41.90
C ASP A 1108 7.89 19.71 42.48
N PHE A 1109 7.02 20.32 41.68
CA PHE A 1109 6.27 21.51 42.07
C PHE A 1109 5.34 21.28 43.26
N VAL A 1110 4.87 20.06 43.48
CA VAL A 1110 3.98 19.74 44.61
C VAL A 1110 4.78 19.72 45.90
N ALA A 1111 5.93 19.04 45.89
CA ALA A 1111 6.84 19.04 47.03
C ALA A 1111 7.40 20.45 47.29
N ALA A 1112 7.75 21.20 46.24
CA ALA A 1112 8.24 22.58 46.36
C ALA A 1112 7.18 23.53 46.94
N ARG A 1113 5.91 23.38 46.52
CA ARG A 1113 4.80 24.16 47.09
C ARG A 1113 4.55 23.82 48.55
N LYS A 1114 4.55 22.54 48.93
CA LYS A 1114 4.44 22.14 50.34
C LYS A 1114 5.58 22.69 51.20
N LEU A 1115 6.80 22.72 50.67
CA LEU A 1115 7.93 23.38 51.32
C LEU A 1115 7.66 24.88 51.50
N ALA A 1116 7.20 25.57 50.45
CA ALA A 1116 6.83 27.00 50.53
C ALA A 1116 5.71 27.26 51.55
N GLU A 1117 4.68 26.41 51.60
CA GLU A 1117 3.59 26.47 52.60
C GLU A 1117 4.14 26.29 54.02
N SER A 1118 5.03 25.31 54.25
CA SER A 1118 5.63 25.06 55.57
C SER A 1118 6.57 26.16 56.05
N VAL A 1119 7.23 26.87 55.12
CA VAL A 1119 8.10 28.02 55.42
C VAL A 1119 7.23 29.24 55.77
N ALA A 1120 6.13 29.45 55.04
CA ALA A 1120 5.16 30.50 55.34
C ALA A 1120 4.50 30.31 56.72
N GLU A 1121 4.10 29.08 57.09
CA GLU A 1121 3.54 28.77 58.41
C GLU A 1121 4.53 29.05 59.57
N LYS A 1122 5.83 28.84 59.34
CA LYS A 1122 6.88 29.16 60.34
C LYS A 1122 7.16 30.66 60.45
N GLY A 1123 6.95 31.42 59.38
CA GLY A 1123 7.10 32.88 59.36
C GLY A 1123 5.91 33.65 59.93
N GLU A 1124 4.71 33.05 59.98
CA GLU A 1124 3.53 33.63 60.67
C GLU A 1124 3.47 33.31 62.17
N ALA A 1125 4.25 32.30 62.62
CA ALA A 1125 4.36 31.90 64.03
C ALA A 1125 5.55 32.58 64.78
N ALA A 1126 6.35 33.39 64.08
CA ALA A 1126 7.48 34.17 64.59
C ALA A 1126 7.19 35.67 64.44
#